data_AF-A0A836F5W2-F1
#
_entry.id   AF-A0A836F5W2-F1
#
_cell.length_a   1.000
_cell.length_b   1.000
_cell.length_c   1.000
_cell.angle_alpha   90.00
_cell.angle_beta   90.00
_cell.angle_gamma   90.00
#
_symmetry.space_group_name_H-M   'P 1'
#
loop_
_entity.id
_entity.type
_entity.pdbx_description
1 polymer ?
#
loop_
_entity_poly.entity_id
_entity_poly.type
_entity_poly.pdbx_seq_one_letter_code
_entity_poly.pdbx_strand_id
1 'polypeptide(L)'
;MLYIIDISEPTVLTQAEYEEISYTTFQTQFLLYTRNNRKVGEPLIINDNDSVKKSSWNPTHPTRIITHGWRGDIEDKSACALIRDAYLSIGHYNVILIDWSKAAGYLWYWKVARSVPLVAERVTQLIDFLQSQAGLDPSKTKVIGHSLGGHVVGLAARNANGNIAEAVALDPAKPLFDSKGPGERVDRSDAARVQVIHTSILGLGEPIGNADFYPNGGKSQPGCGIIALTCAHARSYEYYAESILNPTGFRAGNVFMGGPSLDPKYLLLAVYPSLLTIATNLNYTNDINDSGPLTLSDINESEFILINIFNTIYKDAKKTTFHLYTRNNPEIGQQLFIDDLDSIKKSFWNPDHPTRLITHGWKGNCETTICTDIRDDFLENNASLDPDRTTIIGYSLGGHIASLSARFATDKIREVVGKSNDEAFDSLFSYLLILNFSFTALNPAGPCFEYKELGERVDKTDAILVQVIHTCIKYMGIKSAIGTSDFYVNGGEEQPGCGRIRWIVYPSLLASIATNLNYTIVIDDHGIPNLIDTNEPKFTQADFKKIDESVQKTTFYLYTRNNPEIGQQLIIDDMDSVKKSFWNPNHPTRFVTHGWHGNCDGGCTQIRDAFLNVGDYNIILIDWRDAANHLYAISVKSAPLVSQRVAFLINFLEKNANLDPNKTAIIGHSLGAHVASLSARFATSKIAEVIALDPAAPLFETNGPGERVDKSDAILVQVIHTCTKFVGIKSAIGTSDFYPNGGEEQPGCGPIKWIGDVEAMRCAHSRSEMYYIESITNPTGFRARDVFMGGPSIDRNANGTYTLKTASESPFALG
;
A
#
# COMPACT_ATOMS: atom_id res chain seq x y z
N MET A 1 7.18 -16.17 25.61
CA MET A 1 6.84 -17.58 25.32
C MET A 1 6.36 -17.62 23.87
N LEU A 2 7.05 -18.35 22.99
CA LEU A 2 6.66 -18.48 21.58
C LEU A 2 5.68 -19.65 21.47
N TYR A 3 4.46 -19.41 20.99
CA TYR A 3 3.47 -20.46 20.77
C TYR A 3 3.40 -20.74 19.27
N ILE A 4 3.66 -21.98 18.86
CA ILE A 4 3.30 -22.46 17.53
C ILE A 4 1.80 -22.77 17.60
N ILE A 5 1.00 -22.01 16.86
CA ILE A 5 -0.46 -22.07 16.93
C ILE A 5 -0.96 -22.94 15.78
N ASP A 6 -1.56 -24.07 16.12
CA ASP A 6 -2.30 -24.87 15.17
C ASP A 6 -3.67 -24.20 14.89
N ILE A 7 -3.81 -23.72 13.66
CA ILE A 7 -5.05 -23.11 13.14
C ILE A 7 -5.85 -24.09 12.29
N SER A 8 -5.47 -25.37 12.24
CA SER A 8 -6.25 -26.39 11.54
C SER A 8 -7.56 -26.64 12.30
N GLU A 9 -8.63 -26.07 11.76
CA GLU A 9 -9.95 -26.17 12.35
C GLU A 9 -10.59 -27.51 11.93
N PRO A 10 -11.07 -28.34 12.88
CA PRO A 10 -11.81 -29.53 12.54
C PRO A 10 -13.12 -29.16 11.83
N THR A 11 -13.39 -29.83 10.70
CA THR A 11 -14.59 -29.59 9.87
C THR A 11 -15.87 -29.95 10.60
N VAL A 12 -15.83 -30.90 11.54
CA VAL A 12 -16.95 -31.32 12.39
C VAL A 12 -16.46 -31.44 13.83
N LEU A 13 -17.18 -30.81 14.77
CA LEU A 13 -16.91 -30.96 16.20
C LEU A 13 -17.55 -32.26 16.70
N THR A 14 -16.84 -32.96 17.59
CA THR A 14 -17.46 -34.02 18.37
C THR A 14 -18.46 -33.44 19.38
N GLN A 15 -19.45 -34.24 19.78
CA GLN A 15 -20.42 -33.84 20.80
C GLN A 15 -19.74 -33.38 22.09
N ALA A 16 -18.68 -34.06 22.52
CA ALA A 16 -17.92 -33.72 23.72
C ALA A 16 -17.22 -32.35 23.59
N GLU A 17 -16.62 -32.04 22.44
CA GLU A 17 -16.00 -30.74 22.19
C GLU A 17 -17.03 -29.60 22.20
N TYR A 18 -18.21 -29.82 21.60
CA TYR A 18 -19.30 -28.86 21.62
C TYR A 18 -19.79 -28.61 23.06
N GLU A 19 -20.01 -29.67 23.83
CA GLU A 19 -20.44 -29.58 25.24
C GLU A 19 -19.42 -28.84 26.10
N GLU A 20 -18.13 -29.11 25.90
CA GLU A 20 -17.05 -28.48 26.66
C GLU A 20 -16.90 -26.97 26.33
N ILE A 21 -16.96 -26.61 25.04
CA ILE A 21 -16.97 -25.21 24.61
C ILE A 21 -18.19 -24.51 25.21
N SER A 22 -19.39 -25.08 25.04
CA SER A 22 -20.63 -24.52 25.59
C SER A 22 -20.54 -24.32 27.11
N TYR A 23 -20.11 -25.35 27.85
CA TYR A 23 -19.94 -25.29 29.30
C TYR A 23 -18.99 -24.19 29.74
N THR A 24 -17.82 -24.07 29.12
CA THR A 24 -16.84 -23.02 29.48
C THR A 24 -17.29 -21.62 29.10
N THR A 25 -18.01 -21.45 27.99
CA THR A 25 -18.62 -20.15 27.65
C THR A 25 -19.76 -19.76 28.59
N PHE A 26 -20.52 -20.72 29.12
CA PHE A 26 -21.55 -20.46 30.12
C PHE A 26 -20.98 -19.89 31.43
N GLN A 27 -19.74 -20.25 31.76
CA GLN A 27 -18.99 -19.74 32.92
C GLN A 27 -18.46 -18.31 32.76
N THR A 28 -18.75 -17.63 31.64
CA THR A 28 -18.42 -16.22 31.45
C THR A 28 -19.00 -15.37 32.59
N GLN A 29 -18.15 -14.59 33.24
CA GLN A 29 -18.51 -13.72 34.36
C GLN A 29 -18.63 -12.26 33.91
N PHE A 30 -19.52 -11.52 34.58
CA PHE A 30 -19.72 -10.11 34.35
C PHE A 30 -19.54 -9.36 35.66
N LEU A 31 -18.52 -8.52 35.74
CA LEU A 31 -18.17 -7.81 36.96
C LEU A 31 -18.33 -6.29 36.76
N LEU A 32 -19.19 -5.68 37.56
CA LEU A 32 -19.43 -4.25 37.59
C LEU A 32 -18.38 -3.53 38.43
N TYR A 33 -17.81 -2.48 37.84
CA TYR A 33 -16.93 -1.52 38.48
C TYR A 33 -17.50 -0.12 38.31
N THR A 34 -17.44 0.63 39.40
CA THR A 34 -17.75 2.04 39.48
C THR A 34 -16.62 2.75 40.22
N ARG A 35 -16.70 4.08 40.33
CA ARG A 35 -15.74 4.86 41.14
C ARG A 35 -15.72 4.42 42.62
N ASN A 36 -16.78 3.79 43.12
CA ASN A 36 -16.91 3.39 44.51
C ASN A 36 -16.28 2.01 44.80
N ASN A 37 -16.12 1.17 43.79
CA ASN A 37 -15.60 -0.20 43.91
C ASN A 37 -14.52 -0.51 42.86
N ARG A 38 -13.60 0.44 42.63
CA ARG A 38 -12.58 0.37 41.55
C ARG A 38 -11.70 -0.88 41.55
N LYS A 39 -11.51 -1.52 42.72
CA LYS A 39 -10.60 -2.66 42.91
C LYS A 39 -11.31 -4.02 42.94
N VAL A 40 -12.59 -4.05 43.29
CA VAL A 40 -13.33 -5.29 43.50
C VAL A 40 -14.64 -5.20 42.75
N GLY A 41 -14.74 -5.96 41.67
CA GLY A 41 -15.93 -5.99 40.82
C GLY A 41 -17.10 -6.69 41.52
N GLU A 42 -18.29 -6.13 41.36
CA GLU A 42 -19.53 -6.71 41.88
C GLU A 42 -20.16 -7.58 40.78
N PRO A 43 -20.49 -8.86 41.06
CA PRO A 43 -21.01 -9.75 40.04
C PRO A 43 -22.42 -9.33 39.58
N LEU A 44 -22.59 -9.23 38.26
CA LEU A 44 -23.89 -9.13 37.60
C LEU A 44 -24.25 -10.50 37.04
N ILE A 45 -25.42 -11.01 37.42
CA ILE A 45 -25.92 -12.32 36.99
C ILE A 45 -27.08 -12.07 36.02
N ILE A 46 -26.98 -12.66 34.82
CA ILE A 46 -28.00 -12.57 33.79
C ILE A 46 -29.33 -13.09 34.35
N ASN A 47 -30.41 -12.33 34.14
CA ASN A 47 -31.78 -12.61 34.62
C ASN A 47 -31.94 -12.59 36.15
N ASP A 48 -30.98 -12.06 36.91
CA ASP A 48 -31.08 -11.88 38.37
C ASP A 48 -31.12 -10.39 38.74
N ASN A 49 -32.35 -9.87 38.93
CA ASN A 49 -32.57 -8.48 39.34
C ASN A 49 -31.95 -8.15 40.70
N ASP A 50 -31.76 -9.13 41.58
CA ASP A 50 -31.17 -8.88 42.89
C ASP A 50 -29.65 -8.71 42.80
N SER A 51 -28.98 -9.31 41.80
CA SER A 51 -27.56 -9.04 41.52
C SER A 51 -27.33 -7.56 41.17
N VAL A 52 -28.22 -6.97 40.37
CA VAL A 52 -28.19 -5.54 40.01
C VAL A 52 -28.45 -4.67 41.25
N LYS A 53 -29.50 -4.96 42.02
CA LYS A 53 -29.88 -4.17 43.21
C LYS A 53 -28.82 -4.17 44.31
N LYS A 54 -28.06 -5.27 44.45
CA LYS A 54 -26.99 -5.42 45.45
C LYS A 54 -25.68 -4.77 45.00
N SER A 55 -25.57 -4.43 43.72
CA SER A 55 -24.41 -3.76 43.14
C SER A 55 -24.53 -2.24 43.21
N SER A 56 -23.45 -1.57 42.85
CA SER A 56 -23.34 -0.12 42.69
C SER A 56 -23.89 0.39 41.34
N TRP A 57 -24.69 -0.43 40.63
CA TRP A 57 -25.28 -0.08 39.34
C TRP A 57 -26.10 1.22 39.41
N ASN A 58 -25.90 2.10 38.43
CA ASN A 58 -26.68 3.33 38.32
C ASN A 58 -27.19 3.53 36.88
N PRO A 59 -28.50 3.45 36.61
CA PRO A 59 -29.05 3.60 35.25
C PRO A 59 -28.78 4.95 34.59
N THR A 60 -28.44 5.97 35.38
CA THR A 60 -28.14 7.31 34.84
C THR A 60 -26.71 7.45 34.32
N HIS A 61 -25.81 6.54 34.69
CA HIS A 61 -24.43 6.55 34.23
C HIS A 61 -24.29 5.86 32.86
N PRO A 62 -23.45 6.39 31.93
CA PRO A 62 -23.14 5.70 30.69
C PRO A 62 -22.45 4.35 30.95
N THR A 63 -22.77 3.33 30.14
CA THR A 63 -22.27 1.96 30.32
C THR A 63 -21.11 1.67 29.38
N ARG A 64 -20.06 1.02 29.89
CA ARG A 64 -18.89 0.56 29.14
C ARG A 64 -18.70 -0.93 29.41
N ILE A 65 -18.80 -1.76 28.39
CA ILE A 65 -18.67 -3.21 28.49
C ILE A 65 -17.36 -3.60 27.81
N ILE A 66 -16.44 -4.25 28.52
CA ILE A 66 -15.06 -4.45 28.06
C ILE A 66 -14.69 -5.93 28.17
N THR A 67 -14.07 -6.49 27.12
CA THR A 67 -13.62 -7.90 27.11
C THR A 67 -12.22 -8.08 26.52
N HIS A 68 -11.57 -9.18 26.89
CA HIS A 68 -10.23 -9.58 26.44
C HIS A 68 -10.30 -10.64 25.33
N GLY A 69 -9.13 -11.02 24.80
CA GLY A 69 -8.97 -12.07 23.79
C GLY A 69 -8.29 -13.34 24.31
N TRP A 70 -7.64 -14.08 23.40
CA TRP A 70 -6.95 -15.35 23.68
C TRP A 70 -5.90 -15.21 24.77
N ARG A 71 -5.92 -16.10 25.75
CA ARG A 71 -5.06 -16.09 26.96
C ARG A 71 -5.11 -14.79 27.78
N GLY A 72 -6.14 -13.98 27.59
CA GLY A 72 -6.39 -12.78 28.39
C GLY A 72 -7.23 -13.08 29.63
N ASP A 73 -7.31 -12.07 30.48
CA ASP A 73 -8.08 -12.05 31.73
C ASP A 73 -8.49 -10.59 32.06
N ILE A 74 -9.05 -10.40 33.26
CA ILE A 74 -9.48 -9.11 33.79
C ILE A 74 -8.63 -8.61 34.96
N GLU A 75 -7.48 -9.25 35.21
CA GLU A 75 -6.58 -8.91 36.33
C GLU A 75 -5.86 -7.57 36.09
N ASP A 76 -5.17 -7.09 37.13
CA ASP A 76 -4.42 -5.84 37.05
C ASP A 76 -3.40 -5.86 35.90
N LYS A 77 -3.34 -4.75 35.16
CA LYS A 77 -2.54 -4.55 33.93
C LYS A 77 -3.05 -5.28 32.68
N SER A 78 -4.18 -5.99 32.75
CA SER A 78 -4.82 -6.53 31.55
C SER A 78 -5.43 -5.43 30.69
N ALA A 79 -5.75 -5.74 29.43
CA ALA A 79 -6.46 -4.84 28.52
C ALA A 79 -7.75 -4.30 29.15
N CYS A 80 -8.48 -5.16 29.85
CA CYS A 80 -9.73 -4.81 30.53
C CYS A 80 -9.50 -3.83 31.69
N ALA A 81 -8.50 -4.11 32.54
CA ALA A 81 -8.21 -3.27 33.70
C ALA A 81 -7.73 -1.86 33.31
N LEU A 82 -6.88 -1.74 32.27
CA LEU A 82 -6.39 -0.44 31.80
C LEU A 82 -7.52 0.46 31.30
N ILE A 83 -8.44 -0.09 30.49
CA ILE A 83 -9.57 0.66 29.94
C ILE A 83 -10.59 1.00 31.05
N ARG A 84 -10.84 0.07 32.00
CA ARG A 84 -11.63 0.34 33.20
C ARG A 84 -11.08 1.53 33.97
N ASP A 85 -9.79 1.52 34.26
CA ASP A 85 -9.17 2.55 35.07
C ASP A 85 -9.18 3.92 34.38
N ALA A 86 -9.06 3.95 33.05
CA ALA A 86 -9.20 5.15 32.25
C ALA A 86 -10.63 5.74 32.32
N TYR A 87 -11.68 4.93 32.14
CA TYR A 87 -13.05 5.43 32.25
C TYR A 87 -13.39 5.90 33.67
N LEU A 88 -13.00 5.13 34.69
CA LEU A 88 -13.27 5.48 36.08
C LEU A 88 -12.49 6.72 36.55
N SER A 89 -11.37 7.07 35.90
CA SER A 89 -10.63 8.30 36.22
C SER A 89 -11.32 9.55 35.66
N ILE A 90 -11.96 9.47 34.49
CA ILE A 90 -12.54 10.65 33.83
C ILE A 90 -14.00 10.94 34.19
N GLY A 91 -14.76 9.96 34.70
CA GLY A 91 -16.17 10.22 35.05
C GLY A 91 -16.88 9.09 35.80
N HIS A 92 -18.18 9.28 35.99
CA HIS A 92 -19.08 8.28 36.56
C HIS A 92 -19.63 7.40 35.46
N TYR A 93 -19.20 6.14 35.44
CA TYR A 93 -19.59 5.11 34.47
C TYR A 93 -20.01 3.84 35.19
N ASN A 94 -20.88 3.07 34.55
CA ASN A 94 -21.00 1.63 34.82
C ASN A 94 -19.98 0.92 33.92
N VAL A 95 -18.87 0.43 34.47
CA VAL A 95 -17.87 -0.32 33.71
C VAL A 95 -18.04 -1.81 34.00
N ILE A 96 -18.40 -2.60 33.00
CA ILE A 96 -18.58 -4.04 33.14
C ILE A 96 -17.43 -4.74 32.44
N LEU A 97 -16.65 -5.52 33.19
CA LEU A 97 -15.63 -6.41 32.61
C LEU A 97 -16.23 -7.79 32.37
N ILE A 98 -16.00 -8.33 31.18
CA ILE A 98 -16.39 -9.67 30.78
C ILE A 98 -15.16 -10.57 30.94
N ASP A 99 -15.24 -11.52 31.87
CA ASP A 99 -14.21 -12.53 32.08
C ASP A 99 -14.68 -13.86 31.49
N TRP A 100 -14.09 -14.21 30.35
CA TRP A 100 -14.29 -15.52 29.70
C TRP A 100 -12.98 -16.32 29.68
N SER A 101 -12.05 -16.05 30.62
CA SER A 101 -10.74 -16.68 30.74
C SER A 101 -10.78 -18.22 30.76
N LYS A 102 -11.89 -18.82 31.23
CA LYS A 102 -12.11 -20.27 31.18
C LYS A 102 -12.13 -20.81 29.74
N ALA A 103 -12.80 -20.12 28.83
CA ALA A 103 -12.81 -20.46 27.40
C ALA A 103 -11.60 -19.84 26.66
N ALA A 104 -11.19 -18.62 27.01
CA ALA A 104 -10.04 -17.96 26.39
C ALA A 104 -8.68 -18.62 26.71
N GLY A 105 -8.62 -19.43 27.78
CA GLY A 105 -7.41 -20.07 28.27
C GLY A 105 -7.01 -21.36 27.55
N TYR A 106 -7.83 -21.89 26.62
CA TYR A 106 -7.44 -23.09 25.88
C TYR A 106 -6.17 -22.85 25.05
N LEU A 107 -5.32 -23.88 24.99
CA LEU A 107 -4.12 -23.88 24.14
C LEU A 107 -4.47 -23.95 22.65
N TRP A 108 -5.54 -24.67 22.30
CA TRP A 108 -6.02 -24.82 20.93
C TRP A 108 -6.77 -23.58 20.48
N TYR A 109 -6.13 -22.77 19.63
CA TYR A 109 -6.67 -21.48 19.21
C TYR A 109 -8.03 -21.59 18.49
N TRP A 110 -8.22 -22.61 17.65
CA TRP A 110 -9.50 -22.84 16.96
C TRP A 110 -10.66 -23.05 17.94
N LYS A 111 -10.40 -23.67 19.10
CA LYS A 111 -11.41 -23.89 20.16
C LYS A 111 -11.86 -22.57 20.77
N VAL A 112 -10.91 -21.65 20.95
CA VAL A 112 -11.17 -20.31 21.45
C VAL A 112 -11.90 -19.47 20.42
N ALA A 113 -11.51 -19.55 19.13
CA ALA A 113 -12.23 -18.91 18.03
C ALA A 113 -13.70 -19.38 17.94
N ARG A 114 -13.96 -20.69 18.12
CA ARG A 114 -15.33 -21.25 18.18
C ARG A 114 -16.15 -20.78 19.37
N SER A 115 -15.50 -20.31 20.44
CA SER A 115 -16.18 -19.79 21.62
C SER A 115 -16.70 -18.36 21.40
N VAL A 116 -16.14 -17.59 20.46
CA VAL A 116 -16.49 -16.19 20.19
C VAL A 116 -18.00 -15.94 20.02
N PRO A 117 -18.74 -16.64 19.13
CA PRO A 117 -20.18 -16.40 18.96
C PRO A 117 -20.99 -16.73 20.21
N LEU A 118 -20.60 -17.77 20.97
CA LEU A 118 -21.29 -18.16 22.20
C LEU A 118 -21.04 -17.15 23.34
N VAL A 119 -19.82 -16.63 23.45
CA VAL A 119 -19.53 -15.53 24.39
C VAL A 119 -20.29 -14.27 23.97
N ALA A 120 -20.35 -13.94 22.68
CA ALA A 120 -21.13 -12.81 22.18
C ALA A 120 -22.61 -12.95 22.55
N GLU A 121 -23.20 -14.14 22.44
CA GLU A 121 -24.57 -14.42 22.87
C GLU A 121 -24.76 -14.14 24.38
N ARG A 122 -23.82 -14.57 25.23
CA ARG A 122 -23.87 -14.27 26.67
C ARG A 122 -23.80 -12.77 26.95
N VAL A 123 -22.99 -12.02 26.20
CA VAL A 123 -22.89 -10.56 26.31
C VAL A 123 -24.20 -9.89 25.86
N THR A 124 -24.80 -10.34 24.75
CA THR A 124 -26.12 -9.88 24.29
C THR A 124 -27.20 -10.11 25.35
N GLN A 125 -27.25 -11.32 25.94
CA GLN A 125 -28.19 -11.65 27.01
C GLN A 125 -28.04 -10.70 28.22
N LEU A 126 -26.81 -10.33 28.60
CA LEU A 126 -26.59 -9.34 29.65
C LEU A 126 -27.09 -7.95 29.24
N ILE A 127 -26.75 -7.49 28.03
CA ILE A 127 -27.16 -6.17 27.52
C ILE A 127 -28.69 -6.06 27.54
N ASP A 128 -29.39 -7.07 27.01
CA ASP A 128 -30.85 -7.09 26.94
C ASP A 128 -31.51 -7.19 28.32
N PHE A 129 -30.92 -7.97 29.22
CA PHE A 129 -31.35 -8.04 30.61
C PHE A 129 -31.22 -6.68 31.31
N LEU A 130 -30.06 -6.02 31.20
CA LEU A 130 -29.83 -4.71 31.82
C LEU A 130 -30.68 -3.61 31.17
N GLN A 131 -30.92 -3.69 29.87
CA GLN A 131 -31.81 -2.76 29.17
C GLN A 131 -33.25 -2.90 29.67
N SER A 132 -33.75 -4.13 29.77
CA SER A 132 -35.14 -4.39 30.15
C SER A 132 -35.41 -4.23 31.65
N GLN A 133 -34.45 -4.56 32.51
CA GLN A 133 -34.66 -4.62 33.96
C GLN A 133 -33.90 -3.56 34.76
N ALA A 134 -32.80 -3.03 34.22
CA ALA A 134 -31.88 -2.17 34.96
C ALA A 134 -31.71 -0.77 34.34
N GLY A 135 -32.48 -0.42 33.30
CA GLY A 135 -32.47 0.90 32.69
C GLY A 135 -31.19 1.24 31.92
N LEU A 136 -30.47 0.25 31.38
CA LEU A 136 -29.35 0.49 30.46
C LEU A 136 -29.87 1.21 29.20
N ASP A 137 -29.19 2.30 28.83
CA ASP A 137 -29.48 3.10 27.64
C ASP A 137 -28.52 2.70 26.50
N PRO A 138 -28.99 1.99 25.44
CA PRO A 138 -28.16 1.56 24.32
C PRO A 138 -27.43 2.71 23.62
N SER A 139 -28.07 3.88 23.53
CA SER A 139 -27.52 5.09 22.88
C SER A 139 -26.36 5.74 23.63
N LYS A 140 -26.10 5.29 24.88
CA LYS A 140 -24.94 5.71 25.69
C LYS A 140 -24.01 4.56 26.05
N THR A 141 -24.28 3.37 25.51
CA THR A 141 -23.53 2.15 25.80
C THR A 141 -22.44 1.95 24.75
N LYS A 142 -21.22 1.69 25.22
CA LYS A 142 -20.11 1.25 24.36
C LYS A 142 -19.67 -0.15 24.73
N VAL A 143 -19.39 -0.97 23.73
CA VAL A 143 -18.79 -2.30 23.89
C VAL A 143 -17.38 -2.29 23.30
N ILE A 144 -16.39 -2.81 24.02
CA ILE A 144 -14.97 -2.70 23.68
C ILE A 144 -14.29 -4.05 23.83
N GLY A 145 -13.56 -4.50 22.82
CA GLY A 145 -12.97 -5.83 22.81
C GLY A 145 -11.59 -5.85 22.17
N HIS A 146 -10.63 -6.52 22.83
CA HIS A 146 -9.28 -6.74 22.30
C HIS A 146 -9.13 -8.10 21.65
N SER A 147 -8.43 -8.17 20.51
CA SER A 147 -8.12 -9.43 19.82
C SER A 147 -9.40 -10.20 19.47
N LEU A 148 -9.54 -11.48 19.84
CA LEU A 148 -10.80 -12.23 19.70
C LEU A 148 -12.00 -11.54 20.38
N GLY A 149 -11.75 -10.78 21.45
CA GLY A 149 -12.75 -9.97 22.12
C GLY A 149 -13.35 -8.89 21.22
N GLY A 150 -12.60 -8.38 20.22
CA GLY A 150 -13.09 -7.43 19.24
C GLY A 150 -14.26 -8.00 18.40
N HIS A 151 -14.19 -9.30 18.07
CA HIS A 151 -15.29 -10.00 17.42
C HIS A 151 -16.46 -10.27 18.35
N VAL A 152 -16.19 -10.63 19.61
CA VAL A 152 -17.23 -10.80 20.63
C VAL A 152 -18.10 -9.56 20.74
N VAL A 153 -17.50 -8.38 20.83
CA VAL A 153 -18.26 -7.13 21.02
C VAL A 153 -19.00 -6.66 19.78
N GLY A 154 -18.47 -6.90 18.57
CA GLY A 154 -19.20 -6.64 17.33
C GLY A 154 -20.45 -7.49 17.24
N LEU A 155 -20.29 -8.81 17.36
CA LEU A 155 -21.42 -9.75 17.31
C LEU A 155 -22.44 -9.49 18.43
N ALA A 156 -21.98 -9.13 19.63
CA ALA A 156 -22.87 -8.83 20.74
C ALA A 156 -23.71 -7.57 20.50
N ALA A 157 -23.09 -6.50 19.95
CA ALA A 157 -23.78 -5.26 19.62
C ALA A 157 -24.81 -5.47 18.51
N ARG A 158 -24.44 -6.25 17.47
CA ARG A 158 -25.33 -6.60 16.36
C ARG A 158 -26.59 -7.31 16.83
N ASN A 159 -26.46 -8.19 17.81
CA ASN A 159 -27.54 -9.06 18.27
C ASN A 159 -28.35 -8.46 19.43
N ALA A 160 -27.93 -7.32 20.01
CA ALA A 160 -28.68 -6.65 21.07
C ALA A 160 -30.00 -6.05 20.56
N ASN A 161 -31.03 -6.04 21.42
CA ASN A 161 -32.33 -5.47 21.05
C ASN A 161 -32.25 -3.96 20.80
N GLY A 162 -31.35 -3.27 21.50
CA GLY A 162 -31.11 -1.85 21.33
C GLY A 162 -29.93 -1.55 20.39
N ASN A 163 -30.04 -0.48 19.60
CA ASN A 163 -28.93 -0.01 18.78
C ASN A 163 -27.80 0.55 19.67
N ILE A 164 -26.74 -0.22 19.84
CA ILE A 164 -25.58 0.14 20.67
C ILE A 164 -24.85 1.33 20.04
N ALA A 165 -24.53 2.32 20.87
CA ALA A 165 -23.93 3.58 20.42
C ALA A 165 -22.57 3.39 19.73
N GLU A 166 -21.72 2.54 20.29
CA GLU A 166 -20.42 2.28 19.72
C GLU A 166 -19.86 0.89 20.05
N ALA A 167 -19.37 0.19 19.05
CA ALA A 167 -18.50 -0.99 19.22
C ALA A 167 -17.05 -0.60 18.89
N VAL A 168 -16.11 -0.97 19.76
CA VAL A 168 -14.68 -0.69 19.57
C VAL A 168 -13.91 -2.00 19.51
N ALA A 169 -13.35 -2.31 18.35
CA ALA A 169 -12.50 -3.47 18.13
C ALA A 169 -11.02 -3.07 18.17
N LEU A 170 -10.31 -3.56 19.18
CA LEU A 170 -8.90 -3.27 19.43
C LEU A 170 -8.06 -4.42 18.87
N ASP A 171 -7.43 -4.18 17.71
CA ASP A 171 -6.66 -5.13 16.92
C ASP A 171 -7.37 -6.48 16.75
N PRO A 172 -8.60 -6.51 16.16
CA PRO A 172 -9.43 -7.71 16.10
C PRO A 172 -8.70 -8.85 15.41
N ALA A 173 -8.64 -10.03 16.02
CA ALA A 173 -7.72 -11.10 15.62
C ALA A 173 -7.97 -11.62 14.20
N LYS A 174 -6.91 -11.71 13.39
CA LYS A 174 -6.99 -12.21 12.01
C LYS A 174 -7.19 -13.73 11.88
N PRO A 175 -6.45 -14.61 12.60
CA PRO A 175 -6.50 -16.04 12.33
C PRO A 175 -7.90 -16.60 12.57
N LEU A 176 -8.43 -17.34 11.57
CA LEU A 176 -9.79 -17.89 11.49
C LEU A 176 -10.93 -16.88 11.30
N PHE A 177 -10.63 -15.58 11.19
CA PHE A 177 -11.62 -14.52 10.95
C PHE A 177 -11.36 -13.73 9.65
N ASP A 178 -10.18 -13.85 9.03
CA ASP A 178 -9.81 -13.24 7.74
C ASP A 178 -10.90 -13.44 6.67
N SER A 179 -11.32 -14.69 6.45
CA SER A 179 -12.31 -15.04 5.44
C SER A 179 -13.76 -14.89 5.89
N LYS A 180 -14.02 -14.42 7.11
CA LYS A 180 -15.37 -14.31 7.69
C LYS A 180 -16.03 -13.00 7.25
N GLY A 181 -17.34 -13.04 7.04
CA GLY A 181 -18.13 -11.87 6.64
C GLY A 181 -18.91 -11.22 7.78
N PRO A 182 -19.76 -10.22 7.46
CA PRO A 182 -20.64 -9.58 8.44
C PRO A 182 -21.53 -10.60 9.18
N GLY A 183 -21.46 -10.62 10.51
CA GLY A 183 -22.24 -11.53 11.36
C GLY A 183 -21.52 -12.81 11.77
N GLU A 184 -20.35 -13.06 11.20
CA GLU A 184 -19.43 -14.09 11.68
C GLU A 184 -18.21 -13.46 12.39
N ARG A 185 -17.98 -12.16 12.18
CA ARG A 185 -16.97 -11.34 12.84
C ARG A 185 -17.44 -9.90 12.96
N VAL A 186 -16.63 -9.07 13.63
CA VAL A 186 -16.88 -7.62 13.71
C VAL A 186 -16.93 -6.98 12.32
N ASP A 187 -17.95 -6.15 12.11
CA ASP A 187 -18.24 -5.42 10.88
C ASP A 187 -18.83 -4.04 11.19
N ARG A 188 -18.70 -3.10 10.25
CA ARG A 188 -19.18 -1.71 10.34
C ARG A 188 -20.69 -1.57 10.55
N SER A 189 -21.47 -2.64 10.32
CA SER A 189 -22.92 -2.68 10.53
C SER A 189 -23.33 -3.11 11.94
N ASP A 190 -22.40 -3.54 12.79
CA ASP A 190 -22.72 -4.17 14.07
C ASP A 190 -23.21 -3.21 15.17
N ALA A 191 -22.99 -1.89 15.02
CA ALA A 191 -23.41 -0.87 15.97
C ALA A 191 -23.69 0.45 15.23
N ALA A 192 -24.25 1.45 15.94
CA ALA A 192 -24.43 2.79 15.37
C ALA A 192 -23.10 3.41 14.89
N ARG A 193 -22.00 3.05 15.55
CA ARG A 193 -20.63 3.31 15.11
C ARG A 193 -19.72 2.17 15.52
N VAL A 194 -18.85 1.75 14.62
CA VAL A 194 -17.83 0.74 14.85
C VAL A 194 -16.47 1.39 14.63
N GLN A 195 -15.67 1.44 15.68
CA GLN A 195 -14.29 1.94 15.64
C GLN A 195 -13.33 0.76 15.71
N VAL A 196 -12.31 0.74 14.86
CA VAL A 196 -11.30 -0.32 14.86
C VAL A 196 -9.92 0.31 15.01
N ILE A 197 -9.08 -0.26 15.87
CA ILE A 197 -7.70 0.22 16.09
C ILE A 197 -6.74 -0.90 15.71
N HIS A 198 -6.08 -0.73 14.58
CA HIS A 198 -5.15 -1.68 13.97
C HIS A 198 -3.73 -1.36 14.41
N THR A 199 -3.04 -2.30 15.05
CA THR A 199 -1.69 -2.08 15.60
C THR A 199 -0.69 -3.16 15.26
N SER A 200 -1.14 -4.35 14.82
CA SER A 200 -0.24 -5.43 14.47
C SER A 200 -0.73 -6.29 13.31
N ILE A 201 0.18 -7.09 12.75
CA ILE A 201 -0.15 -8.12 11.76
C ILE A 201 -0.95 -9.32 12.33
N LEU A 202 -1.13 -9.39 13.65
CA LEU A 202 -2.00 -10.41 14.28
C LEU A 202 -3.48 -10.00 14.22
N GLY A 203 -3.77 -8.71 14.03
CA GLY A 203 -5.10 -8.17 13.78
C GLY A 203 -5.48 -8.20 12.29
N LEU A 204 -6.77 -8.07 12.00
CA LEU A 204 -7.27 -7.84 10.64
C LEU A 204 -6.68 -6.55 10.08
N GLY A 205 -6.22 -6.55 8.83
CA GLY A 205 -5.68 -5.34 8.19
C GLY A 205 -6.73 -4.49 7.47
N GLU A 206 -7.90 -5.07 7.21
CA GLU A 206 -8.97 -4.45 6.42
C GLU A 206 -9.71 -3.35 7.19
N PRO A 207 -10.21 -2.30 6.51
CA PRO A 207 -11.02 -1.26 7.13
C PRO A 207 -12.46 -1.75 7.35
N ILE A 208 -12.67 -2.43 8.48
CA ILE A 208 -13.91 -3.15 8.81
C ILE A 208 -14.83 -2.34 9.74
N GLY A 209 -14.45 -1.12 10.12
CA GLY A 209 -15.29 -0.21 10.92
C GLY A 209 -15.94 0.92 10.11
N ASN A 210 -16.68 1.77 10.80
CA ASN A 210 -17.03 3.11 10.32
C ASN A 210 -15.83 4.07 10.47
N ALA A 211 -14.92 3.78 11.40
CA ALA A 211 -13.68 4.52 11.60
C ALA A 211 -12.53 3.58 11.99
N ASP A 212 -11.56 3.42 11.09
CA ASP A 212 -10.40 2.57 11.28
C ASP A 212 -9.15 3.42 11.52
N PHE A 213 -8.46 3.14 12.62
CA PHE A 213 -7.25 3.84 13.03
C PHE A 213 -6.06 2.91 12.91
N TYR A 214 -5.01 3.37 12.22
CA TYR A 214 -3.79 2.61 12.02
C TYR A 214 -2.60 3.32 12.66
N PRO A 215 -2.50 3.37 14.01
CA PRO A 215 -1.32 3.89 14.69
C PRO A 215 -0.04 3.37 14.05
N ASN A 216 0.84 4.27 13.63
CA ASN A 216 2.14 3.95 13.02
C ASN A 216 2.05 2.96 11.84
N GLY A 217 0.96 3.02 11.07
CA GLY A 217 0.73 2.13 9.92
C GLY A 217 0.14 0.76 10.26
N GLY A 218 -0.25 0.54 11.52
CA GLY A 218 -1.05 -0.60 11.97
C GLY A 218 -0.41 -1.98 11.91
N LYS A 219 0.94 -2.05 11.82
CA LYS A 219 1.69 -3.32 11.75
C LYS A 219 2.74 -3.47 12.85
N SER A 220 3.51 -2.43 13.13
CA SER A 220 4.56 -2.42 14.15
C SER A 220 4.47 -1.12 14.93
N GLN A 221 4.70 -1.19 16.24
CA GLN A 221 4.52 -0.05 17.13
C GLN A 221 5.85 0.40 17.74
N PRO A 222 6.08 1.72 17.88
CA PRO A 222 7.26 2.25 18.54
C PRO A 222 7.51 1.61 19.92
N GLY A 223 8.78 1.27 20.18
CA GLY A 223 9.20 0.64 21.43
C GLY A 223 8.95 -0.87 21.53
N CYS A 224 8.28 -1.51 20.55
CA CYS A 224 8.09 -2.97 20.55
C CYS A 224 9.25 -3.73 19.89
N GLY A 225 10.12 -3.09 19.12
CA GLY A 225 11.14 -3.81 18.33
C GLY A 225 10.52 -4.61 17.17
N ILE A 226 11.37 -5.13 16.27
CA ILE A 226 10.95 -5.66 14.96
C ILE A 226 10.20 -7.01 15.05
N ILE A 227 10.39 -7.79 16.13
CA ILE A 227 9.87 -9.17 16.27
C ILE A 227 8.78 -9.30 17.35
N ALA A 228 8.48 -8.25 18.13
CA ALA A 228 7.50 -8.36 19.23
C ALA A 228 6.06 -8.15 18.76
N LEU A 229 5.55 -9.10 17.96
CA LEU A 229 4.18 -9.10 17.44
C LEU A 229 3.13 -8.97 18.54
N THR A 230 3.35 -9.60 19.70
CA THR A 230 2.48 -9.50 20.87
C THR A 230 2.50 -8.12 21.52
N CYS A 231 3.64 -7.41 21.48
CA CYS A 231 3.74 -6.03 21.97
C CYS A 231 2.97 -5.09 21.05
N ALA A 232 3.16 -5.21 19.73
CA ALA A 232 2.42 -4.41 18.77
C ALA A 232 0.90 -4.65 18.91
N HIS A 233 0.48 -5.92 19.09
CA HIS A 233 -0.92 -6.30 19.28
C HIS A 233 -1.54 -5.70 20.56
N ALA A 234 -0.75 -5.60 21.63
CA ALA A 234 -1.17 -5.03 22.92
C ALA A 234 -1.37 -3.51 22.86
N ARG A 235 -0.64 -2.80 21.99
CA ARG A 235 -0.69 -1.34 21.90
C ARG A 235 -2.07 -0.79 21.55
N SER A 236 -2.93 -1.57 20.90
CA SER A 236 -4.31 -1.15 20.60
C SER A 236 -5.10 -0.75 21.84
N TYR A 237 -5.06 -1.55 22.92
CA TYR A 237 -5.77 -1.22 24.16
C TYR A 237 -5.05 -0.16 24.99
N GLU A 238 -3.72 -0.04 24.86
CA GLU A 238 -2.95 1.02 25.53
C GLU A 238 -3.26 2.39 24.92
N TYR A 239 -3.22 2.51 23.59
CA TYR A 239 -3.60 3.74 22.89
C TYR A 239 -5.06 4.10 23.12
N TYR A 240 -5.95 3.11 23.13
CA TYR A 240 -7.36 3.37 23.44
C TYR A 240 -7.53 3.89 24.87
N ALA A 241 -6.92 3.25 25.87
CA ALA A 241 -6.97 3.71 27.26
C ALA A 241 -6.38 5.12 27.41
N GLU A 242 -5.24 5.40 26.76
CA GLU A 242 -4.62 6.73 26.77
C GLU A 242 -5.49 7.78 26.09
N SER A 243 -6.17 7.42 24.98
CA SER A 243 -7.05 8.35 24.27
C SER A 243 -8.28 8.75 25.06
N ILE A 244 -8.73 7.92 26.02
CA ILE A 244 -9.79 8.30 26.97
C ILE A 244 -9.29 9.41 27.91
N LEU A 245 -8.03 9.33 28.34
CA LEU A 245 -7.40 10.33 29.20
C LEU A 245 -7.00 11.60 28.43
N ASN A 246 -6.68 11.44 27.14
CA ASN A 246 -6.18 12.47 26.24
C ASN A 246 -7.03 12.54 24.94
N PRO A 247 -8.30 13.00 25.01
CA PRO A 247 -9.26 12.91 23.92
C PRO A 247 -8.89 13.70 22.66
N THR A 248 -7.93 14.63 22.75
CA THR A 248 -7.40 15.39 21.61
C THR A 248 -6.06 14.88 21.09
N GLY A 249 -5.39 13.99 21.83
CA GLY A 249 -4.01 13.56 21.55
C GLY A 249 -3.88 12.59 20.39
N PHE A 250 -4.93 11.82 20.09
CA PHE A 250 -4.95 10.79 19.06
C PHE A 250 -5.88 11.17 17.90
N ARG A 251 -5.51 12.22 17.16
CA ARG A 251 -6.28 12.78 16.05
C ARG A 251 -5.78 12.26 14.69
N ALA A 252 -6.70 11.85 13.83
CA ALA A 252 -6.47 11.55 12.42
C ALA A 252 -7.44 12.38 11.56
N GLY A 253 -6.95 13.46 10.94
CA GLY A 253 -7.83 14.42 10.26
C GLY A 253 -8.80 15.08 11.26
N ASN A 254 -10.10 15.06 11.01
CA ASN A 254 -11.11 15.59 11.95
C ASN A 254 -11.72 14.54 12.89
N VAL A 255 -11.15 13.34 12.94
CA VAL A 255 -11.65 12.21 13.73
C VAL A 255 -10.66 11.87 14.84
N PHE A 256 -11.16 11.55 16.04
CA PHE A 256 -10.35 11.19 17.21
C PHE A 256 -10.49 9.70 17.54
N MET A 257 -9.35 9.06 17.83
CA MET A 257 -9.26 7.69 18.34
C MET A 257 -9.74 7.67 19.79
N GLY A 258 -10.62 6.72 20.13
CA GLY A 258 -11.18 6.50 21.47
C GLY A 258 -11.84 7.68 22.19
N GLY A 259 -11.90 8.87 21.58
CA GLY A 259 -12.59 10.02 22.14
C GLY A 259 -14.07 9.71 22.41
N PRO A 260 -14.72 10.46 23.31
CA PRO A 260 -16.18 10.50 23.30
C PRO A 260 -16.61 10.80 21.86
N SER A 261 -17.63 10.11 21.34
CA SER A 261 -18.37 10.66 20.21
C SER A 261 -18.62 12.11 20.61
N LEU A 262 -18.13 13.08 19.85
CA LEU A 262 -18.35 14.49 20.16
C LEU A 262 -19.87 14.65 20.28
N ASP A 263 -20.37 14.64 21.52
CA ASP A 263 -21.73 14.97 21.85
C ASP A 263 -21.82 16.46 21.49
N PRO A 264 -22.64 16.82 20.49
CA PRO A 264 -22.79 18.21 20.06
C PRO A 264 -23.19 19.14 21.22
N LYS A 265 -23.69 18.60 22.34
CA LYS A 265 -24.05 19.35 23.55
C LYS A 265 -22.90 20.05 24.27
N TYR A 266 -21.64 19.73 24.02
CA TYR A 266 -20.50 20.47 24.59
C TYR A 266 -19.87 21.48 23.62
N LEU A 267 -20.30 21.52 22.35
CA LEU A 267 -20.05 22.67 21.46
C LEU A 267 -21.07 23.80 21.68
N LEU A 268 -22.15 23.51 22.41
CA LEU A 268 -23.35 24.34 22.59
C LEU A 268 -23.21 25.46 23.65
N LEU A 269 -22.03 25.67 24.23
CA LEU A 269 -21.73 26.85 25.05
C LEU A 269 -20.93 27.94 24.32
N ALA A 270 -20.56 27.72 23.06
CA ALA A 270 -19.89 28.73 22.24
C ALA A 270 -20.76 29.31 21.11
N VAL A 271 -21.84 28.63 20.67
CA VAL A 271 -22.70 29.17 19.60
C VAL A 271 -24.18 28.78 19.80
N TYR A 272 -24.78 29.31 20.86
CA TYR A 272 -26.21 29.61 20.89
C TYR A 272 -26.34 31.13 20.78
N PRO A 273 -26.51 31.61 19.55
CA PRO A 273 -27.78 32.26 19.26
C PRO A 273 -28.22 31.96 17.83
N SER A 274 -28.69 30.73 17.56
CA SER A 274 -29.43 30.40 16.32
C SER A 274 -30.18 29.06 16.50
N LEU A 275 -30.91 28.93 17.60
CA LEU A 275 -32.04 28.02 17.63
C LEU A 275 -33.16 28.62 16.77
N LEU A 276 -34.13 27.79 16.42
CA LEU A 276 -35.53 28.19 16.24
C LEU A 276 -35.97 28.59 14.83
N THR A 277 -35.87 27.68 13.86
CA THR A 277 -36.95 27.56 12.86
C THR A 277 -36.90 26.21 12.15
N ILE A 278 -37.95 25.42 12.34
CA ILE A 278 -38.45 24.42 11.37
C ILE A 278 -37.74 23.05 11.41
N ALA A 279 -37.86 22.38 12.56
CA ALA A 279 -38.44 21.05 12.51
C ALA A 279 -39.96 21.25 12.39
N THR A 280 -40.56 20.92 11.25
CA THR A 280 -41.98 20.51 11.10
C THR A 280 -42.32 20.39 9.62
N ASN A 281 -42.73 19.18 9.24
CA ASN A 281 -43.62 18.78 8.13
C ASN A 281 -42.96 17.81 7.13
N LEU A 282 -43.04 16.50 7.42
CA LEU A 282 -44.08 15.57 6.92
C LEU A 282 -43.58 14.90 5.60
N ASN A 283 -43.06 13.67 5.59
CA ASN A 283 -43.68 12.34 5.76
C ASN A 283 -44.38 11.81 4.48
N TYR A 284 -44.22 10.50 4.21
CA TYR A 284 -44.87 9.63 3.19
C TYR A 284 -44.41 9.73 1.72
N THR A 285 -44.32 8.69 0.85
CA THR A 285 -44.32 7.19 0.83
C THR A 285 -44.36 6.77 -0.66
N ASN A 286 -43.92 5.54 -0.99
CA ASN A 286 -44.40 4.68 -2.11
C ASN A 286 -44.07 5.12 -3.56
N ASP A 287 -43.90 4.29 -4.60
CA ASP A 287 -44.11 2.86 -4.85
C ASP A 287 -43.37 2.43 -6.15
N ILE A 288 -42.78 1.23 -6.16
CA ILE A 288 -42.95 0.10 -7.09
C ILE A 288 -42.73 0.26 -8.63
N ASN A 289 -41.79 -0.59 -9.11
CA ASN A 289 -41.71 -1.41 -10.35
C ASN A 289 -41.84 -0.78 -11.75
N ASP A 290 -40.94 -1.14 -12.68
CA ASP A 290 -41.17 -2.27 -13.60
C ASP A 290 -39.96 -2.62 -14.50
N SER A 291 -39.97 -3.86 -15.01
CA SER A 291 -39.14 -4.48 -16.08
C SER A 291 -37.84 -5.23 -15.73
N GLY A 292 -38.02 -6.49 -15.31
CA GLY A 292 -37.55 -7.70 -16.03
C GLY A 292 -36.06 -8.10 -16.03
N PRO A 293 -35.70 -9.37 -15.73
CA PRO A 293 -34.32 -9.84 -15.75
C PRO A 293 -33.90 -10.26 -17.16
N LEU A 294 -32.82 -9.66 -17.69
CA LEU A 294 -32.09 -10.20 -18.83
C LEU A 294 -31.28 -11.42 -18.37
N THR A 295 -31.39 -12.52 -19.12
CA THR A 295 -30.77 -13.82 -18.81
C THR A 295 -29.32 -13.88 -19.31
N LEU A 296 -28.51 -14.66 -18.59
CA LEU A 296 -27.04 -14.65 -18.60
C LEU A 296 -26.42 -15.52 -19.71
N SER A 297 -26.96 -15.52 -20.94
CA SER A 297 -26.47 -16.41 -22.00
C SER A 297 -25.83 -15.76 -23.23
N ASP A 298 -25.78 -14.42 -23.35
CA ASP A 298 -25.39 -13.78 -24.62
C ASP A 298 -24.32 -12.66 -24.53
N ILE A 299 -23.33 -12.75 -23.63
CA ILE A 299 -22.26 -11.72 -23.57
C ILE A 299 -20.86 -12.36 -23.60
N ASN A 300 -20.09 -12.04 -24.65
CA ASN A 300 -18.69 -12.42 -24.85
C ASN A 300 -17.78 -11.77 -23.80
N GLU A 301 -16.70 -12.46 -23.37
CA GLU A 301 -15.79 -12.05 -22.29
C GLU A 301 -15.16 -10.63 -22.45
N SER A 302 -15.10 -10.09 -23.67
CA SER A 302 -14.62 -8.73 -23.93
C SER A 302 -15.60 -7.62 -23.51
N GLU A 303 -16.91 -7.90 -23.44
CA GLU A 303 -17.91 -6.92 -22.97
C GLU A 303 -18.09 -6.94 -21.45
N PHE A 304 -17.80 -8.05 -20.75
CA PHE A 304 -17.84 -8.13 -19.29
C PHE A 304 -16.77 -7.27 -18.61
N ILE A 305 -15.60 -7.16 -19.23
CA ILE A 305 -14.50 -6.30 -18.75
C ILE A 305 -14.84 -4.82 -18.97
N LEU A 306 -15.42 -4.48 -20.13
CA LEU A 306 -15.88 -3.12 -20.40
C LEU A 306 -17.02 -2.72 -19.46
N ILE A 307 -18.00 -3.59 -19.19
CA ILE A 307 -19.11 -3.30 -18.27
C ILE A 307 -18.63 -3.14 -16.82
N ASN A 308 -17.66 -3.93 -16.35
CA ASN A 308 -17.12 -3.76 -14.99
C ASN A 308 -16.24 -2.50 -14.86
N ILE A 309 -15.48 -2.16 -15.90
CA ILE A 309 -14.73 -0.89 -15.94
C ILE A 309 -15.71 0.29 -16.01
N PHE A 310 -16.74 0.21 -16.86
CA PHE A 310 -17.78 1.24 -16.97
C PHE A 310 -18.58 1.37 -15.68
N ASN A 311 -18.95 0.27 -15.01
CA ASN A 311 -19.69 0.29 -13.74
C ASN A 311 -18.84 0.77 -12.57
N THR A 312 -17.54 0.53 -12.59
CA THR A 312 -16.60 1.06 -11.57
C THR A 312 -16.38 2.55 -11.78
N ILE A 313 -16.15 2.98 -13.03
CA ILE A 313 -16.05 4.40 -13.40
C ILE A 313 -17.38 5.13 -13.13
N TYR A 314 -18.53 4.52 -13.40
CA TYR A 314 -19.85 5.09 -13.18
C TYR A 314 -20.23 5.13 -11.68
N LYS A 315 -19.83 4.13 -10.88
CA LYS A 315 -19.97 4.17 -9.41
C LYS A 315 -19.11 5.25 -8.77
N ASP A 316 -17.89 5.48 -9.27
CA ASP A 316 -17.02 6.53 -8.77
C ASP A 316 -17.39 7.92 -9.33
N ALA A 317 -17.97 8.00 -10.55
CA ALA A 317 -18.53 9.23 -11.09
C ALA A 317 -19.74 9.73 -10.27
N LYS A 318 -20.52 8.84 -9.63
CA LYS A 318 -21.58 9.22 -8.68
C LYS A 318 -21.06 9.80 -7.36
N LYS A 319 -19.76 9.70 -7.08
CA LYS A 319 -19.09 10.42 -5.97
C LYS A 319 -18.58 11.79 -6.39
N THR A 320 -18.64 12.14 -7.68
CA THR A 320 -18.30 13.49 -8.15
C THR A 320 -19.32 14.48 -7.62
N THR A 321 -18.87 15.38 -6.76
CA THR A 321 -19.70 16.42 -6.16
C THR A 321 -19.60 17.69 -6.99
N PHE A 322 -20.72 18.20 -7.45
CA PHE A 322 -20.79 19.51 -8.09
C PHE A 322 -21.14 20.55 -7.03
N HIS A 323 -20.50 21.72 -7.06
CA HIS A 323 -20.83 22.83 -6.18
C HIS A 323 -21.15 24.05 -7.01
N LEU A 324 -22.39 24.55 -6.91
CA LEU A 324 -22.85 25.75 -7.58
C LEU A 324 -22.55 26.97 -6.72
N TYR A 325 -21.73 27.86 -7.25
CA TYR A 325 -21.48 29.18 -6.70
C TYR A 325 -22.19 30.23 -7.55
N THR A 326 -22.90 31.14 -6.90
CA THR A 326 -23.53 32.30 -7.52
C THR A 326 -23.13 33.54 -6.74
N ARG A 327 -23.40 34.73 -7.27
CA ARG A 327 -23.17 35.99 -6.52
C ARG A 327 -23.96 36.07 -5.21
N ASN A 328 -25.01 35.26 -5.06
CA ASN A 328 -25.81 35.18 -3.85
C ASN A 328 -25.22 34.19 -2.81
N ASN A 329 -24.27 33.33 -3.21
CA ASN A 329 -23.57 32.39 -2.34
C ASN A 329 -22.08 32.22 -2.77
N PRO A 330 -21.28 33.29 -2.73
CA PRO A 330 -19.93 33.27 -3.27
C PRO A 330 -18.96 32.41 -2.43
N GLU A 331 -19.19 32.30 -1.12
CA GLU A 331 -18.29 31.62 -0.19
C GLU A 331 -18.61 30.12 -0.01
N ILE A 332 -19.90 29.75 -0.04
CA ILE A 332 -20.37 28.38 0.22
C ILE A 332 -21.21 27.91 -0.97
N GLY A 333 -20.63 27.03 -1.77
CA GLY A 333 -21.26 26.48 -2.97
C GLY A 333 -22.37 25.49 -2.62
N GLN A 334 -23.53 25.62 -3.26
CA GLN A 334 -24.62 24.68 -3.10
C GLN A 334 -24.25 23.36 -3.77
N GLN A 335 -24.24 22.27 -3.01
CA GLN A 335 -23.95 20.96 -3.59
C GLN A 335 -25.09 20.51 -4.52
N LEU A 336 -24.70 20.08 -5.71
CA LEU A 336 -25.53 19.50 -6.77
C LEU A 336 -25.16 18.02 -6.90
N PHE A 337 -26.18 17.19 -7.14
CA PHE A 337 -26.01 15.76 -7.35
C PHE A 337 -26.40 15.38 -8.78
N ILE A 338 -25.62 14.48 -9.37
CA ILE A 338 -25.93 13.91 -10.70
C ILE A 338 -27.26 13.17 -10.60
N ASP A 339 -28.14 13.38 -11.58
CA ASP A 339 -29.50 12.81 -11.67
C ASP A 339 -30.49 13.28 -10.58
N ASP A 340 -30.17 14.36 -9.84
CA ASP A 340 -31.06 14.99 -8.85
C ASP A 340 -31.56 16.36 -9.35
N LEU A 341 -32.65 16.33 -10.12
CA LEU A 341 -33.35 17.52 -10.62
C LEU A 341 -33.82 18.45 -9.50
N ASP A 342 -34.07 17.94 -8.29
CA ASP A 342 -34.49 18.75 -7.16
C ASP A 342 -33.31 19.51 -6.55
N SER A 343 -32.10 18.92 -6.54
CA SER A 343 -30.88 19.66 -6.17
C SER A 343 -30.63 20.85 -7.10
N ILE A 344 -30.85 20.68 -8.41
CA ILE A 344 -30.69 21.74 -9.42
C ILE A 344 -31.76 22.83 -9.25
N LYS A 345 -33.03 22.47 -9.05
CA LYS A 345 -34.12 23.44 -8.83
C LYS A 345 -33.98 24.22 -7.51
N LYS A 346 -33.41 23.60 -6.48
CA LYS A 346 -33.15 24.21 -5.16
C LYS A 346 -31.86 25.02 -5.14
N SER A 347 -30.93 24.70 -6.03
CA SER A 347 -29.80 25.57 -6.33
C SER A 347 -30.31 26.75 -7.12
N PHE A 348 -29.85 27.96 -6.85
CA PHE A 348 -30.25 29.17 -7.58
C PHE A 348 -29.73 29.19 -9.04
N TRP A 349 -29.54 28.02 -9.65
CA TRP A 349 -29.13 27.86 -11.03
C TRP A 349 -30.25 28.34 -11.95
N ASN A 350 -29.90 29.25 -12.84
CA ASN A 350 -30.81 29.74 -13.87
C ASN A 350 -30.26 29.33 -15.23
N PRO A 351 -31.00 28.49 -16.00
CA PRO A 351 -30.56 28.01 -17.31
C PRO A 351 -30.43 29.14 -18.35
N ASP A 352 -31.06 30.30 -18.11
CA ASP A 352 -30.97 31.48 -18.98
C ASP A 352 -29.66 32.27 -18.76
N HIS A 353 -28.85 31.89 -17.77
CA HIS A 353 -27.54 32.50 -17.51
C HIS A 353 -26.40 31.59 -17.98
N PRO A 354 -25.31 32.20 -18.50
CA PRO A 354 -24.11 31.46 -18.88
C PRO A 354 -23.53 30.71 -17.67
N THR A 355 -23.33 29.41 -17.79
CA THR A 355 -22.75 28.59 -16.71
C THR A 355 -21.23 28.44 -16.91
N ARG A 356 -20.45 28.40 -15.83
CA ARG A 356 -19.01 28.11 -15.87
C ARG A 356 -18.75 26.83 -15.08
N LEU A 357 -18.22 25.81 -15.75
CA LEU A 357 -17.86 24.55 -15.10
C LEU A 357 -16.34 24.50 -14.91
N ILE A 358 -15.87 24.47 -13.67
CA ILE A 358 -14.45 24.39 -13.34
C ILE A 358 -14.15 22.99 -12.82
N THR A 359 -13.12 22.35 -13.37
CA THR A 359 -12.66 21.03 -12.94
C THR A 359 -11.18 21.04 -12.60
N HIS A 360 -10.82 20.26 -11.59
CA HIS A 360 -9.46 20.17 -11.08
C HIS A 360 -8.64 19.04 -11.72
N GLY A 361 -7.32 19.12 -11.57
CA GLY A 361 -6.38 18.08 -12.00
C GLY A 361 -6.27 16.91 -11.00
N TRP A 362 -5.32 16.01 -11.29
CA TRP A 362 -5.04 14.80 -10.48
C TRP A 362 -4.81 15.10 -8.99
N LYS A 363 -5.50 14.34 -8.10
CA LYS A 363 -5.51 14.53 -6.63
C LYS A 363 -5.86 15.96 -6.14
N GLY A 364 -6.38 16.80 -7.03
CA GLY A 364 -6.90 18.12 -6.69
C GLY A 364 -8.29 18.05 -6.08
N ASN A 365 -8.75 19.19 -5.60
CA ASN A 365 -10.15 19.49 -5.33
C ASN A 365 -10.39 20.96 -5.73
N CYS A 366 -11.66 21.38 -5.80
CA CYS A 366 -11.99 22.78 -6.10
C CYS A 366 -11.84 23.72 -4.89
N GLU A 367 -11.21 23.28 -3.80
CA GLU A 367 -10.79 24.13 -2.66
C GLU A 367 -9.36 24.66 -2.85
N THR A 368 -8.68 24.26 -3.93
CA THR A 368 -7.36 24.79 -4.30
C THR A 368 -7.45 26.23 -4.77
N THR A 369 -6.37 27.00 -4.53
CA THR A 369 -6.31 28.44 -4.89
C THR A 369 -6.67 28.69 -6.35
N ILE A 370 -6.26 27.84 -7.29
CA ILE A 370 -6.58 28.02 -8.72
C ILE A 370 -8.10 27.98 -8.96
N CYS A 371 -8.82 27.02 -8.37
CA CYS A 371 -10.26 26.92 -8.55
C CYS A 371 -11.01 28.04 -7.83
N THR A 372 -10.56 28.42 -6.63
CA THR A 372 -11.17 29.52 -5.86
C THR A 372 -10.88 30.88 -6.50
N ASP A 373 -9.67 31.12 -7.00
CA ASP A 373 -9.28 32.37 -7.67
C ASP A 373 -10.06 32.55 -8.98
N ILE A 374 -10.21 31.47 -9.78
CA ILE A 374 -11.03 31.50 -10.99
C ILE A 374 -12.51 31.74 -10.64
N ARG A 375 -13.03 31.06 -9.60
CA ARG A 375 -14.40 31.27 -9.10
C ARG A 375 -14.60 32.73 -8.69
N ASP A 376 -13.72 33.26 -7.84
CA ASP A 376 -13.84 34.59 -7.24
C ASP A 376 -13.74 35.67 -8.32
N ASP A 377 -12.80 35.54 -9.26
CA ASP A 377 -12.70 36.46 -10.40
C ASP A 377 -13.99 36.48 -11.25
N PHE A 378 -14.63 35.33 -11.49
CA PHE A 378 -15.90 35.29 -12.21
C PHE A 378 -17.08 35.86 -11.41
N LEU A 379 -17.08 35.67 -10.10
CA LEU A 379 -18.14 36.20 -9.24
C LEU A 379 -18.02 37.73 -9.07
N GLU A 380 -16.79 38.25 -9.00
CA GLU A 380 -16.47 39.66 -8.70
C GLU A 380 -16.33 40.55 -9.94
N ASN A 381 -15.59 40.12 -10.98
CA ASN A 381 -15.06 41.02 -12.00
C ASN A 381 -15.77 40.98 -13.36
N ASN A 382 -16.82 40.16 -13.52
CA ASN A 382 -17.53 40.02 -14.80
C ASN A 382 -16.55 39.70 -15.97
N ALA A 383 -15.49 38.94 -15.68
CA ALA A 383 -14.33 38.76 -16.54
C ALA A 383 -14.66 38.08 -17.88
N SER A 384 -14.91 38.90 -18.91
CA SER A 384 -14.29 38.92 -20.25
C SER A 384 -14.00 37.60 -21.01
N LEU A 385 -14.74 36.52 -20.79
CA LEU A 385 -14.84 35.41 -21.74
C LEU A 385 -16.31 35.24 -22.11
N ASP A 386 -16.68 35.81 -23.27
CA ASP A 386 -18.00 35.85 -23.91
C ASP A 386 -19.21 35.66 -22.95
N PRO A 387 -19.89 36.75 -22.55
CA PRO A 387 -20.99 36.71 -21.58
C PRO A 387 -22.18 35.85 -22.03
N ASP A 388 -22.23 35.40 -23.28
CA ASP A 388 -23.37 34.66 -23.82
C ASP A 388 -23.14 33.13 -23.88
N ARG A 389 -21.97 32.62 -23.47
CA ARG A 389 -21.61 31.19 -23.64
C ARG A 389 -21.36 30.48 -22.33
N THR A 390 -21.72 29.20 -22.24
CA THR A 390 -21.29 28.29 -21.18
C THR A 390 -19.84 27.87 -21.41
N THR A 391 -18.97 27.97 -20.40
CA THR A 391 -17.54 27.64 -20.55
C THR A 391 -17.12 26.55 -19.57
N ILE A 392 -16.37 25.55 -20.05
CA ILE A 392 -15.73 24.53 -19.21
C ILE A 392 -14.25 24.88 -19.07
N ILE A 393 -13.70 24.82 -17.88
CA ILE A 393 -12.30 25.15 -17.58
C ILE A 393 -11.70 23.99 -16.80
N GLY A 394 -10.58 23.46 -17.29
CA GLY A 394 -9.87 22.37 -16.63
C GLY A 394 -8.37 22.59 -16.61
N TYR A 395 -7.73 22.31 -15.47
CA TYR A 395 -6.27 22.39 -15.35
C TYR A 395 -5.61 21.01 -15.27
N SER A 396 -4.44 20.84 -15.90
CA SER A 396 -3.70 19.57 -15.94
C SER A 396 -4.58 18.41 -16.48
N LEU A 397 -4.71 17.30 -15.76
CA LEU A 397 -5.60 16.19 -16.15
C LEU A 397 -7.08 16.62 -16.26
N GLY A 398 -7.50 17.63 -15.48
CA GLY A 398 -8.84 18.21 -15.55
C GLY A 398 -9.15 18.82 -16.92
N GLY A 399 -8.13 19.29 -17.65
CA GLY A 399 -8.29 19.75 -19.04
C GLY A 399 -8.75 18.63 -19.98
N HIS A 400 -8.23 17.42 -19.82
CA HIS A 400 -8.66 16.26 -20.62
C HIS A 400 -10.08 15.82 -20.27
N ILE A 401 -10.42 15.80 -18.97
CA ILE A 401 -11.75 15.46 -18.48
C ILE A 401 -12.79 16.45 -19.01
N ALA A 402 -12.46 17.75 -18.99
CA ALA A 402 -13.31 18.81 -19.54
C ALA A 402 -13.54 18.63 -21.04
N SER A 403 -12.50 18.29 -21.81
CA SER A 403 -12.61 18.01 -23.25
C SER A 403 -13.55 16.83 -23.54
N LEU A 404 -13.36 15.71 -22.83
CA LEU A 404 -14.21 14.53 -22.97
C LEU A 404 -15.67 14.80 -22.59
N SER A 405 -15.89 15.62 -21.56
CA SER A 405 -17.23 16.03 -21.12
C SER A 405 -17.94 16.88 -22.17
N ALA A 406 -17.23 17.84 -22.79
CA ALA A 406 -17.76 18.67 -23.88
C ALA A 406 -18.10 17.85 -25.12
N ARG A 407 -17.21 16.92 -25.49
CA ARG A 407 -17.43 16.00 -26.62
C ARG A 407 -18.66 15.12 -26.40
N PHE A 408 -18.75 14.48 -25.22
CA PHE A 408 -19.90 13.63 -24.87
C PHE A 408 -21.22 14.39 -24.88
N ALA A 409 -21.25 15.61 -24.32
CA ALA A 409 -22.44 16.46 -24.37
C ALA A 409 -22.85 16.77 -25.82
N THR A 410 -21.89 17.11 -26.67
CA THR A 410 -22.13 17.40 -28.10
C THR A 410 -22.67 16.17 -28.85
N ASP A 411 -22.09 15.00 -28.64
CA ASP A 411 -22.51 13.77 -29.32
C ASP A 411 -23.88 13.29 -28.84
N LYS A 412 -24.19 13.41 -27.54
CA LYS A 412 -25.51 13.05 -27.00
C LYS A 412 -26.62 13.98 -27.52
N ILE A 413 -26.32 15.27 -27.67
CA ILE A 413 -27.26 16.23 -28.28
C ILE A 413 -27.51 15.86 -29.74
N ARG A 414 -26.47 15.56 -30.53
CA ARG A 414 -26.63 15.10 -31.91
C ARG A 414 -27.49 13.84 -32.01
N GLU A 415 -27.36 12.91 -31.07
CA GLU A 415 -28.17 11.69 -31.01
C GLU A 415 -29.65 11.98 -30.69
N VAL A 416 -29.92 12.91 -29.76
CA VAL A 416 -31.29 13.30 -29.38
C VAL A 416 -31.97 14.07 -30.51
N VAL A 417 -31.23 14.96 -31.16
CA VAL A 417 -31.71 15.72 -32.31
C VAL A 417 -31.94 14.80 -33.51
N GLY A 418 -31.05 13.86 -33.80
CA GLY A 418 -31.24 12.88 -34.89
C GLY A 418 -32.42 11.91 -34.70
N LYS A 419 -33.09 11.94 -33.54
CA LYS A 419 -34.31 11.16 -33.24
C LYS A 419 -35.59 12.00 -33.36
N SER A 420 -35.48 13.30 -33.57
CA SER A 420 -36.61 14.18 -33.85
C SER A 420 -36.91 14.14 -35.36
N ASN A 421 -38.19 14.29 -35.73
CA ASN A 421 -38.66 14.23 -37.12
C ASN A 421 -38.94 15.63 -37.70
N ASP A 422 -38.44 16.68 -37.05
CA ASP A 422 -38.71 18.07 -37.43
C ASP A 422 -37.39 18.76 -37.81
N GLU A 423 -37.06 18.75 -39.10
CA GLU A 423 -35.79 19.28 -39.64
C GLU A 423 -35.52 20.75 -39.22
N ALA A 424 -36.56 21.54 -38.98
CA ALA A 424 -36.41 22.93 -38.52
C ALA A 424 -36.07 23.00 -37.02
N PHE A 425 -36.67 22.13 -36.21
CA PHE A 425 -36.30 21.96 -34.80
C PHE A 425 -34.90 21.36 -34.67
N ASP A 426 -34.56 20.38 -35.51
CA ASP A 426 -33.27 19.70 -35.51
C ASP A 426 -32.11 20.62 -35.87
N SER A 427 -32.33 21.46 -36.89
CA SER A 427 -31.35 22.45 -37.29
C SER A 427 -31.23 23.55 -36.23
N LEU A 428 -32.34 24.14 -35.75
CA LEU A 428 -32.30 25.26 -34.81
C LEU A 428 -31.77 24.87 -33.42
N PHE A 429 -32.15 23.71 -32.89
CA PHE A 429 -31.79 23.25 -31.53
C PHE A 429 -30.36 22.70 -31.48
N SER A 430 -29.90 22.00 -32.54
CA SER A 430 -28.48 21.65 -32.69
C SER A 430 -27.61 22.89 -32.83
N TYR A 431 -28.07 23.88 -33.60
CA TYR A 431 -27.31 25.10 -33.85
C TYR A 431 -27.22 25.97 -32.58
N LEU A 432 -28.30 26.11 -31.79
CA LEU A 432 -28.31 26.92 -30.56
C LEU A 432 -27.48 26.36 -29.40
N LEU A 433 -27.38 25.03 -29.25
CA LEU A 433 -26.59 24.40 -28.17
C LEU A 433 -25.13 24.17 -28.55
N ILE A 434 -24.83 23.81 -29.81
CA ILE A 434 -23.45 23.71 -30.30
C ILE A 434 -22.77 25.09 -30.28
N LEU A 435 -23.53 26.18 -30.53
CA LEU A 435 -23.01 27.56 -30.52
C LEU A 435 -22.54 28.07 -29.16
N ASN A 436 -22.94 27.44 -28.04
CA ASN A 436 -22.80 28.05 -26.71
C ASN A 436 -21.81 27.38 -25.77
N PHE A 437 -21.01 26.40 -26.21
CA PHE A 437 -19.94 25.83 -25.38
C PHE A 437 -18.55 26.29 -25.82
N SER A 438 -17.79 26.84 -24.87
CA SER A 438 -16.36 27.11 -25.01
C SER A 438 -15.58 26.31 -23.97
N PHE A 439 -14.33 25.98 -24.25
CA PHE A 439 -13.48 25.21 -23.36
C PHE A 439 -12.10 25.87 -23.21
N THR A 440 -11.58 25.91 -21.98
CA THR A 440 -10.23 26.38 -21.68
C THR A 440 -9.42 25.31 -20.93
N ALA A 441 -8.34 24.83 -21.55
CA ALA A 441 -7.38 23.92 -20.94
C ALA A 441 -6.18 24.69 -20.37
N LEU A 442 -6.00 24.64 -19.05
CA LEU A 442 -4.83 25.22 -18.39
C LEU A 442 -3.74 24.15 -18.26
N ASN A 443 -2.73 24.22 -19.12
CA ASN A 443 -1.58 23.35 -19.20
C ASN A 443 -1.96 21.85 -19.15
N PRO A 444 -2.70 21.35 -20.16
CA PRO A 444 -3.17 19.96 -20.20
C PRO A 444 -2.00 18.97 -20.17
N ALA A 445 -2.20 17.83 -19.51
CA ALA A 445 -1.13 16.89 -19.18
C ALA A 445 -0.49 16.24 -20.43
N GLY A 446 0.83 16.38 -20.58
CA GLY A 446 1.59 15.95 -21.77
C GLY A 446 2.06 14.50 -21.80
N PRO A 447 2.84 14.02 -20.81
CA PRO A 447 3.65 12.80 -20.95
C PRO A 447 2.90 11.51 -21.32
N CYS A 448 1.60 11.42 -21.02
CA CYS A 448 0.78 10.25 -21.35
C CYS A 448 -0.19 10.47 -22.53
N PHE A 449 -0.44 11.71 -22.94
CA PHE A 449 -1.49 12.06 -23.93
C PHE A 449 -0.92 12.61 -25.24
N GLU A 450 0.38 12.89 -25.29
CA GLU A 450 1.08 13.42 -26.47
C GLU A 450 1.04 12.45 -27.66
N TYR A 451 1.00 11.13 -27.40
CA TYR A 451 0.99 10.06 -28.41
C TYR A 451 -0.33 9.28 -28.51
N LYS A 452 -1.36 9.76 -27.84
CA LYS A 452 -2.68 9.12 -27.78
C LYS A 452 -3.55 9.53 -28.98
N GLU A 453 -4.49 8.66 -29.36
CA GLU A 453 -5.43 8.94 -30.45
C GLU A 453 -6.32 10.16 -30.11
N LEU A 454 -6.89 10.81 -31.14
CA LEU A 454 -7.68 12.04 -30.99
C LEU A 454 -8.83 11.90 -29.97
N GLY A 455 -9.42 10.70 -29.87
CA GLY A 455 -10.51 10.42 -28.94
C GLY A 455 -10.10 10.39 -27.46
N GLU A 456 -8.80 10.33 -27.15
CA GLU A 456 -8.27 10.14 -25.80
C GLU A 456 -7.59 11.40 -25.22
N ARG A 457 -7.56 12.52 -25.98
CA ARG A 457 -6.89 13.77 -25.56
C ARG A 457 -7.70 15.02 -25.87
N VAL A 458 -7.26 16.18 -25.36
CA VAL A 458 -7.84 17.48 -25.71
C VAL A 458 -7.70 17.70 -27.22
N ASP A 459 -8.79 18.05 -27.87
CA ASP A 459 -8.79 18.35 -29.30
C ASP A 459 -9.62 19.60 -29.63
N LYS A 460 -9.17 20.35 -30.64
CA LYS A 460 -9.80 21.59 -31.09
C LYS A 460 -11.22 21.42 -31.64
N THR A 461 -11.63 20.19 -31.97
CA THR A 461 -12.98 19.89 -32.47
C THR A 461 -14.01 19.67 -31.38
N ASP A 462 -13.60 19.67 -30.10
CA ASP A 462 -14.43 19.27 -28.96
C ASP A 462 -15.42 20.35 -28.52
N ALA A 463 -15.15 21.58 -28.91
CA ALA A 463 -16.00 22.74 -28.71
C ALA A 463 -15.76 23.76 -29.83
N ILE A 464 -16.61 24.78 -29.93
CA ILE A 464 -16.45 25.84 -30.94
C ILE A 464 -15.18 26.65 -30.71
N LEU A 465 -14.83 26.87 -29.45
CA LEU A 465 -13.63 27.55 -29.05
C LEU A 465 -12.93 26.71 -27.98
N VAL A 466 -11.74 26.21 -28.29
CA VAL A 466 -10.85 25.50 -27.39
C VAL A 466 -9.59 26.34 -27.20
N GLN A 467 -9.52 27.05 -26.07
CA GLN A 467 -8.34 27.82 -25.70
C GLN A 467 -7.42 26.96 -24.85
N VAL A 468 -6.13 26.92 -25.18
CA VAL A 468 -5.14 26.15 -24.40
C VAL A 468 -4.05 27.10 -23.92
N ILE A 469 -3.84 27.16 -22.61
CA ILE A 469 -2.78 27.98 -22.01
C ILE A 469 -1.64 27.07 -21.58
N HIS A 470 -0.50 27.20 -22.25
CA HIS A 470 0.71 26.41 -22.03
C HIS A 470 1.64 27.13 -21.09
N THR A 471 1.98 26.48 -19.97
CA THR A 471 2.84 27.06 -18.92
C THR A 471 3.98 26.14 -18.46
N CYS A 472 4.01 24.88 -18.91
CA CYS A 472 5.07 23.91 -18.59
C CYS A 472 5.20 22.76 -19.62
N ILE A 473 5.34 23.09 -20.91
CA ILE A 473 5.35 22.10 -22.02
C ILE A 473 6.57 21.19 -22.00
N LYS A 474 7.67 21.62 -21.36
CA LYS A 474 8.91 20.85 -21.31
C LYS A 474 8.82 19.59 -20.46
N TYR A 475 7.97 19.59 -19.44
CA TYR A 475 7.94 18.53 -18.42
C TYR A 475 6.55 17.93 -18.18
N MET A 476 5.50 18.76 -18.07
CA MET A 476 4.17 18.29 -17.63
C MET A 476 3.05 18.60 -18.62
N GLY A 477 3.21 19.56 -19.51
CA GLY A 477 2.23 19.99 -20.50
C GLY A 477 2.39 19.32 -21.86
N ILE A 478 1.35 19.31 -22.68
CA ILE A 478 1.42 18.90 -24.09
C ILE A 478 2.26 19.90 -24.88
N LYS A 479 3.17 19.43 -25.75
CA LYS A 479 4.04 20.32 -26.54
C LYS A 479 3.40 20.80 -27.84
N SER A 480 2.46 20.03 -28.38
CA SER A 480 1.76 20.38 -29.62
C SER A 480 0.64 21.39 -29.37
N ALA A 481 0.40 22.26 -30.35
CA ALA A 481 -0.81 23.05 -30.37
C ALA A 481 -2.02 22.13 -30.61
N ILE A 482 -2.97 22.15 -29.67
CA ILE A 482 -4.14 21.24 -29.69
C ILE A 482 -5.46 21.99 -29.58
N GLY A 483 -5.44 23.30 -29.33
CA GLY A 483 -6.63 24.13 -29.27
C GLY A 483 -7.01 24.73 -30.62
N THR A 484 -8.16 25.41 -30.65
CA THR A 484 -8.47 26.39 -31.69
C THR A 484 -7.61 27.65 -31.51
N SER A 485 -7.13 27.90 -30.29
CA SER A 485 -6.17 28.96 -29.98
C SER A 485 -5.26 28.53 -28.81
N ASP A 486 -3.95 28.63 -28.99
CA ASP A 486 -2.96 28.20 -28.02
C ASP A 486 -2.11 29.41 -27.57
N PHE A 487 -2.01 29.61 -26.26
CA PHE A 487 -1.25 30.70 -25.65
C PHE A 487 -0.05 30.11 -24.90
N TYR A 488 1.16 30.54 -25.24
CA TYR A 488 2.41 30.07 -24.63
C TYR A 488 2.95 31.12 -23.67
N VAL A 489 2.53 31.08 -22.42
CA VAL A 489 2.97 32.05 -21.41
C VAL A 489 4.46 31.85 -21.16
N ASN A 490 5.26 32.90 -21.34
CA ASN A 490 6.73 32.82 -21.30
C ASN A 490 7.30 31.74 -22.24
N GLY A 491 6.67 31.53 -23.41
CA GLY A 491 7.10 30.51 -24.38
C GLY A 491 6.69 29.08 -24.02
N GLY A 492 5.86 28.88 -22.98
CA GLY A 492 5.45 27.56 -22.49
C GLY A 492 6.48 26.89 -21.57
N GLU A 493 7.56 27.59 -21.25
CA GLU A 493 8.65 27.15 -20.37
C GLU A 493 8.36 27.45 -18.89
N GLU A 494 9.30 27.15 -17.99
CA GLU A 494 9.14 27.42 -16.55
C GLU A 494 8.80 28.89 -16.25
N GLN A 495 7.75 29.11 -15.44
CA GLN A 495 7.26 30.45 -15.11
C GLN A 495 8.11 31.12 -14.02
N PRO A 496 8.36 32.45 -14.09
CA PRO A 496 9.14 33.16 -13.09
C PRO A 496 8.56 32.99 -11.68
N GLY A 497 9.41 32.62 -10.71
CA GLY A 497 9.00 32.37 -9.31
C GLY A 497 8.63 30.92 -9.00
N CYS A 498 8.50 30.05 -10.01
CA CYS A 498 8.34 28.61 -9.81
C CYS A 498 9.72 27.93 -9.65
N GLY A 499 9.88 27.09 -8.63
CA GLY A 499 11.08 26.27 -8.47
C GLY A 499 11.23 25.25 -9.60
N ARG A 500 12.46 25.00 -10.08
CA ARG A 500 12.74 24.01 -11.14
C ARG A 500 12.01 22.69 -10.85
N ILE A 501 11.07 22.31 -11.70
CA ILE A 501 10.29 21.07 -11.54
C ILE A 501 11.18 19.90 -11.98
N ARG A 502 11.99 19.37 -11.06
CA ARG A 502 12.69 18.09 -11.27
C ARG A 502 11.76 16.94 -10.86
N TRP A 503 11.15 16.30 -11.87
CA TRP A 503 10.73 14.88 -11.87
C TRP A 503 9.74 14.37 -10.81
N ILE A 504 8.71 15.14 -10.42
CA ILE A 504 7.79 14.76 -9.30
C ILE A 504 6.60 13.86 -9.69
N VAL A 505 6.24 13.70 -10.97
CA VAL A 505 4.96 13.04 -11.33
C VAL A 505 5.04 11.51 -11.32
N TYR A 506 6.17 10.91 -11.70
CA TYR A 506 6.33 9.44 -11.75
C TYR A 506 6.43 8.77 -10.36
N PRO A 507 7.18 9.32 -9.38
CA PRO A 507 7.38 8.64 -8.11
C PRO A 507 6.21 8.74 -7.14
N SER A 508 5.40 9.81 -7.24
CA SER A 508 4.24 10.04 -6.38
C SER A 508 3.10 9.04 -6.63
N LEU A 509 2.99 8.56 -7.88
CA LEU A 509 2.04 7.52 -8.27
C LEU A 509 2.52 6.14 -7.81
N LEU A 510 3.78 5.80 -8.06
CA LEU A 510 4.40 4.53 -7.63
C LEU A 510 4.40 4.38 -6.10
N ALA A 511 4.70 5.46 -5.38
CA ALA A 511 4.66 5.46 -3.93
C ALA A 511 3.25 5.35 -3.37
N SER A 512 2.24 6.00 -3.99
CA SER A 512 0.85 5.89 -3.56
C SER A 512 0.29 4.47 -3.72
N ILE A 513 0.80 3.71 -4.71
CA ILE A 513 0.43 2.30 -4.93
C ILE A 513 1.28 1.36 -4.06
N ALA A 514 2.55 1.68 -3.79
CA ALA A 514 3.36 0.89 -2.84
C ALA A 514 2.95 1.09 -1.37
N THR A 515 2.24 2.18 -1.05
CA THR A 515 1.74 2.44 0.32
C THR A 515 0.39 1.78 0.62
N ASN A 516 -0.30 1.23 -0.38
CA ASN A 516 -1.60 0.57 -0.24
C ASN A 516 -1.62 -0.68 -1.12
N LEU A 517 -1.91 -1.83 -0.51
CA LEU A 517 -1.88 -3.17 -1.14
C LEU A 517 -0.46 -3.74 -1.22
N ASN A 518 -0.38 -5.06 -1.37
CA ASN A 518 0.83 -5.87 -1.37
C ASN A 518 1.71 -5.53 -2.57
N TYR A 519 2.22 -4.31 -2.67
CA TYR A 519 3.09 -3.86 -3.74
C TYR A 519 4.30 -3.12 -3.13
N THR A 520 5.48 -3.29 -3.74
CA THR A 520 6.67 -2.51 -3.39
C THR A 520 7.33 -1.98 -4.66
N ILE A 521 8.28 -1.05 -4.52
CA ILE A 521 9.10 -0.60 -5.63
C ILE A 521 10.40 -1.40 -5.62
N VAL A 522 10.68 -2.07 -6.73
CA VAL A 522 12.00 -2.61 -7.03
C VAL A 522 12.62 -1.78 -8.13
N ILE A 523 13.88 -1.44 -7.94
CA ILE A 523 14.69 -0.79 -8.97
C ILE A 523 15.38 -1.90 -9.74
N ASP A 524 15.18 -1.91 -11.05
CA ASP A 524 15.85 -2.85 -11.93
C ASP A 524 17.29 -2.43 -12.22
N ASP A 525 18.08 -3.26 -12.89
CA ASP A 525 19.51 -2.97 -13.16
C ASP A 525 19.73 -1.81 -14.14
N HIS A 526 18.72 -1.43 -14.91
CA HIS A 526 18.75 -0.20 -15.71
C HIS A 526 18.43 1.03 -14.85
N GLY A 527 18.14 0.81 -13.57
CA GLY A 527 17.82 1.83 -12.61
C GLY A 527 16.41 2.38 -12.78
N ILE A 528 15.52 1.64 -13.44
CA ILE A 528 14.12 2.04 -13.62
C ILE A 528 13.33 1.52 -12.41
N PRO A 529 12.54 2.36 -11.72
CA PRO A 529 11.67 1.90 -10.67
C PRO A 529 10.48 1.15 -11.26
N ASN A 530 10.16 0.00 -10.70
CA ASN A 530 8.98 -0.75 -11.07
C ASN A 530 8.18 -1.07 -9.82
N LEU A 531 6.87 -0.89 -9.91
CA LEU A 531 5.95 -1.37 -8.91
C LEU A 531 5.73 -2.87 -9.11
N ILE A 532 5.95 -3.65 -8.06
CA ILE A 532 5.81 -5.10 -8.08
C ILE A 532 4.80 -5.54 -7.05
N ASP A 533 4.00 -6.55 -7.35
CA ASP A 533 3.11 -7.20 -6.37
C ASP A 533 3.95 -8.16 -5.51
N THR A 534 3.88 -8.00 -4.19
CA THR A 534 4.54 -8.82 -3.16
C THR A 534 3.63 -9.91 -2.59
N ASN A 535 2.39 -10.06 -3.04
CA ASN A 535 1.63 -11.28 -2.77
C ASN A 535 2.36 -12.49 -3.35
N GLU A 536 2.19 -13.68 -2.77
CA GLU A 536 2.58 -14.90 -3.46
C GLU A 536 1.78 -15.02 -4.77
N PRO A 537 2.41 -14.84 -5.95
CA PRO A 537 1.71 -15.02 -7.21
C PRO A 537 1.28 -16.48 -7.35
N LYS A 538 0.02 -16.70 -7.75
CA LYS A 538 -0.45 -18.02 -8.14
C LYS A 538 0.06 -18.33 -9.55
N PHE A 539 1.14 -19.10 -9.64
CA PHE A 539 1.69 -19.52 -10.93
C PHE A 539 0.77 -20.52 -11.64
N THR A 540 0.51 -20.26 -12.90
CA THR A 540 -0.19 -21.19 -13.79
C THR A 540 0.80 -22.16 -14.44
N GLN A 541 0.31 -23.25 -15.02
CA GLN A 541 1.15 -24.18 -15.79
C GLN A 541 1.80 -23.51 -17.02
N ALA A 542 1.17 -22.47 -17.57
CA ALA A 542 1.75 -21.66 -18.64
C ALA A 542 2.93 -20.80 -18.15
N ASP A 543 2.88 -20.30 -16.91
CA ASP A 543 3.99 -19.54 -16.32
C ASP A 543 5.21 -20.43 -16.07
N PHE A 544 5.01 -21.66 -15.57
CA PHE A 544 6.10 -22.63 -15.43
C PHE A 544 6.76 -22.97 -16.76
N LYS A 545 5.98 -23.06 -17.84
CA LYS A 545 6.52 -23.28 -19.20
C LYS A 545 7.37 -22.09 -19.67
N LYS A 546 6.89 -20.85 -19.47
CA LYS A 546 7.65 -19.63 -19.80
C LYS A 546 8.95 -19.52 -18.99
N ILE A 547 8.90 -19.88 -17.71
CA ILE A 547 10.08 -19.93 -16.84
C ILE A 547 11.10 -20.90 -17.41
N ASP A 548 10.71 -22.13 -17.72
CA ASP A 548 11.63 -23.12 -18.29
C ASP A 548 12.22 -22.64 -19.63
N GLU A 549 11.38 -22.19 -20.57
CA GLU A 549 11.82 -21.69 -21.89
C GLU A 549 12.80 -20.51 -21.78
N SER A 550 12.56 -19.56 -20.87
CA SER A 550 13.44 -18.39 -20.67
C SER A 550 14.75 -18.74 -19.97
N VAL A 551 14.71 -19.63 -18.96
CA VAL A 551 15.90 -20.09 -18.24
C VAL A 551 16.86 -20.82 -19.17
N GLN A 552 16.35 -21.63 -20.11
CA GLN A 552 17.17 -22.34 -21.10
C GLN A 552 17.99 -21.41 -22.02
N LYS A 553 17.58 -20.15 -22.17
CA LYS A 553 18.30 -19.15 -22.99
C LYS A 553 19.44 -18.45 -22.27
N THR A 554 19.68 -18.77 -20.99
CA THR A 554 20.84 -18.23 -20.26
C THR A 554 22.13 -18.54 -21.03
N THR A 555 22.94 -17.51 -21.27
CA THR A 555 24.20 -17.61 -22.02
C THR A 555 25.41 -17.30 -21.15
N PHE A 556 26.56 -17.84 -21.54
CA PHE A 556 27.83 -17.72 -20.82
C PHE A 556 28.91 -17.28 -21.79
N TYR A 557 29.48 -16.09 -21.58
CA TYR A 557 30.52 -15.56 -22.46
C TYR A 557 31.83 -15.37 -21.69
N LEU A 558 32.88 -16.04 -22.15
CA LEU A 558 34.23 -15.94 -21.63
C LEU A 558 34.95 -14.73 -22.22
N TYR A 559 35.55 -13.95 -21.33
CA TYR A 559 36.45 -12.85 -21.61
C TYR A 559 37.77 -13.07 -20.89
N THR A 560 38.85 -12.75 -21.58
CA THR A 560 40.23 -12.76 -21.08
C THR A 560 40.94 -11.53 -21.65
N ARG A 561 42.19 -11.30 -21.25
CA ARG A 561 43.01 -10.24 -21.88
C ARG A 561 43.24 -10.45 -23.38
N ASN A 562 43.07 -11.67 -23.89
CA ASN A 562 43.19 -11.98 -25.32
C ASN A 562 41.91 -11.67 -26.11
N ASN A 563 40.78 -11.46 -25.44
CA ASN A 563 39.50 -11.11 -26.04
C ASN A 563 38.65 -10.19 -25.15
N PRO A 564 39.16 -8.99 -24.79
CA PRO A 564 38.50 -8.12 -23.82
C PRO A 564 37.18 -7.56 -24.34
N GLU A 565 37.04 -7.37 -25.66
CA GLU A 565 35.86 -6.74 -26.28
C GLU A 565 34.80 -7.75 -26.71
N ILE A 566 35.21 -8.86 -27.34
CA ILE A 566 34.32 -9.87 -27.94
C ILE A 566 34.40 -11.17 -27.16
N GLY A 567 33.32 -11.50 -26.45
CA GLY A 567 33.22 -12.71 -25.64
C GLY A 567 33.12 -13.97 -26.48
N GLN A 568 33.67 -15.07 -25.99
CA GLN A 568 33.54 -16.39 -26.60
C GLN A 568 32.53 -17.21 -25.81
N GLN A 569 31.47 -17.67 -26.48
CA GLN A 569 30.41 -18.40 -25.81
C GLN A 569 30.90 -19.76 -25.32
N LEU A 570 30.69 -20.05 -24.04
CA LEU A 570 30.85 -21.37 -23.45
C LEU A 570 29.49 -22.07 -23.42
N ILE A 571 29.47 -23.33 -23.87
CA ILE A 571 28.25 -24.15 -23.93
C ILE A 571 28.41 -25.29 -22.91
N ILE A 572 27.37 -25.48 -22.09
CA ILE A 572 27.34 -26.56 -21.08
C ILE A 572 27.49 -27.91 -21.79
N ASP A 573 28.31 -28.79 -21.23
CA ASP A 573 28.62 -30.13 -21.76
C ASP A 573 29.29 -30.16 -23.14
N ASP A 574 29.77 -29.02 -23.66
CA ASP A 574 30.50 -28.92 -24.92
C ASP A 574 31.96 -28.51 -24.71
N MET A 575 32.86 -29.50 -24.71
CA MET A 575 34.31 -29.26 -24.56
C MET A 575 34.93 -28.56 -25.76
N ASP A 576 34.31 -28.58 -26.93
CA ASP A 576 34.84 -27.89 -28.10
C ASP A 576 34.63 -26.38 -27.98
N SER A 577 33.54 -25.93 -27.35
CA SER A 577 33.33 -24.51 -27.01
C SER A 577 34.47 -23.97 -26.12
N VAL A 578 34.90 -24.77 -25.11
CA VAL A 578 36.00 -24.42 -24.21
C VAL A 578 37.34 -24.41 -24.94
N LYS A 579 37.65 -25.46 -25.72
CA LYS A 579 38.94 -25.58 -26.45
C LYS A 579 39.14 -24.50 -27.53
N LYS A 580 38.05 -24.03 -28.14
CA LYS A 580 38.09 -22.94 -29.14
C LYS A 580 38.17 -21.56 -28.51
N SER A 581 37.98 -21.47 -27.19
CA SER A 581 38.05 -20.23 -26.43
C SER A 581 39.46 -19.96 -25.90
N PHE A 582 39.67 -18.79 -25.31
CA PHE A 582 40.89 -18.42 -24.59
C PHE A 582 40.94 -18.91 -23.14
N TRP A 583 40.11 -19.90 -22.77
CA TRP A 583 40.10 -20.50 -21.43
C TRP A 583 41.50 -20.94 -20.99
N ASN A 584 41.90 -20.52 -19.78
CA ASN A 584 43.16 -20.96 -19.18
C ASN A 584 42.92 -21.46 -17.74
N PRO A 585 43.11 -22.76 -17.46
CA PRO A 585 42.87 -23.32 -16.12
C PRO A 585 43.80 -22.78 -15.03
N ASN A 586 44.92 -22.15 -15.41
CA ASN A 586 45.84 -21.55 -14.45
C ASN A 586 45.39 -20.17 -13.96
N HIS A 587 44.45 -19.53 -14.66
CA HIS A 587 43.93 -18.21 -14.29
C HIS A 587 42.76 -18.35 -13.29
N PRO A 588 42.65 -17.46 -12.29
CA PRO A 588 41.45 -17.40 -11.44
C PRO A 588 40.21 -17.09 -12.28
N THR A 589 39.08 -17.68 -11.89
CA THR A 589 37.81 -17.53 -12.62
C THR A 589 36.86 -16.61 -11.85
N ARG A 590 36.19 -15.71 -12.57
CA ARG A 590 35.14 -14.83 -12.02
C ARG A 590 33.89 -14.98 -12.87
N PHE A 591 32.83 -15.49 -12.28
CA PHE A 591 31.50 -15.44 -12.87
C PHE A 591 30.85 -14.13 -12.45
N VAL A 592 30.24 -13.41 -13.38
CA VAL A 592 29.60 -12.11 -13.11
C VAL A 592 28.20 -12.11 -13.70
N THR A 593 27.19 -11.72 -12.92
CA THR A 593 25.80 -11.72 -13.36
C THR A 593 25.04 -10.47 -12.93
N HIS A 594 24.11 -10.06 -13.77
CA HIS A 594 23.18 -8.97 -13.53
C HIS A 594 21.95 -9.47 -12.74
N GLY A 595 21.14 -8.55 -12.23
CA GLY A 595 19.82 -8.76 -11.64
C GLY A 595 18.63 -8.50 -12.59
N TRP A 596 17.56 -7.92 -12.03
CA TRP A 596 16.24 -7.85 -12.66
C TRP A 596 16.16 -6.75 -13.74
N HIS A 597 15.39 -7.00 -14.79
CA HIS A 597 15.40 -6.31 -16.09
C HIS A 597 16.78 -5.98 -16.68
N GLY A 598 17.86 -6.60 -16.19
CA GLY A 598 19.22 -6.28 -16.58
C GLY A 598 19.72 -7.08 -17.76
N ASN A 599 20.97 -6.80 -18.11
CA ASN A 599 21.78 -7.56 -19.02
C ASN A 599 23.27 -7.34 -18.72
N CYS A 600 24.15 -8.04 -19.44
CA CYS A 600 25.59 -7.92 -19.23
C CYS A 600 26.26 -6.72 -19.94
N ASP A 601 25.53 -5.80 -20.56
CA ASP A 601 26.12 -4.72 -21.37
C ASP A 601 26.66 -3.55 -20.51
N GLY A 602 26.34 -3.51 -19.21
CA GLY A 602 26.70 -2.45 -18.25
C GLY A 602 27.63 -2.89 -17.10
N GLY A 603 27.10 -3.03 -15.87
CA GLY A 603 27.91 -3.32 -14.67
C GLY A 603 28.81 -4.55 -14.81
N CYS A 604 28.30 -5.61 -15.44
CA CYS A 604 29.07 -6.82 -15.75
C CYS A 604 30.34 -6.55 -16.58
N THR A 605 30.24 -5.77 -17.66
CA THR A 605 31.39 -5.43 -18.52
C THR A 605 32.37 -4.52 -17.79
N GLN A 606 31.89 -3.60 -16.94
CA GLN A 606 32.76 -2.76 -16.13
C GLN A 606 33.54 -3.56 -15.07
N ILE A 607 32.90 -4.54 -14.42
CA ILE A 607 33.58 -5.46 -13.50
C ILE A 607 34.62 -6.31 -14.26
N ARG A 608 34.26 -6.83 -15.44
CA ARG A 608 35.19 -7.52 -16.34
C ARG A 608 36.42 -6.65 -16.62
N ASP A 609 36.20 -5.42 -17.06
CA ASP A 609 37.30 -4.51 -17.44
C ASP A 609 38.21 -4.21 -16.26
N ALA A 610 37.63 -4.00 -15.06
CA ALA A 610 38.40 -3.81 -13.83
C ALA A 610 39.31 -5.01 -13.54
N PHE A 611 38.80 -6.25 -13.63
CA PHE A 611 39.62 -7.44 -13.42
C PHE A 611 40.71 -7.61 -14.49
N LEU A 612 40.37 -7.43 -15.76
CA LEU A 612 41.33 -7.54 -16.86
C LEU A 612 42.42 -6.46 -16.77
N ASN A 613 42.13 -5.30 -16.17
CA ASN A 613 43.14 -4.27 -15.92
C ASN A 613 44.16 -4.68 -14.85
N VAL A 614 43.77 -5.46 -13.83
CA VAL A 614 44.65 -5.77 -12.69
C VAL A 614 45.31 -7.15 -12.76
N GLY A 615 44.83 -8.07 -13.59
CA GLY A 615 45.45 -9.39 -13.73
C GLY A 615 44.93 -10.24 -14.88
N ASP A 616 45.50 -11.43 -15.01
CA ASP A 616 45.05 -12.46 -15.95
C ASP A 616 43.95 -13.30 -15.29
N TYR A 617 42.73 -13.19 -15.82
CA TYR A 617 41.54 -13.87 -15.30
C TYR A 617 40.76 -14.55 -16.43
N ASN A 618 40.00 -15.59 -16.08
CA ASN A 618 38.86 -16.04 -16.87
C ASN A 618 37.61 -15.30 -16.33
N ILE A 619 37.06 -14.35 -17.09
CA ILE A 619 35.82 -13.66 -16.71
C ILE A 619 34.67 -14.26 -17.51
N ILE A 620 33.69 -14.87 -16.85
CA ILE A 620 32.51 -15.45 -17.49
C ILE A 620 31.30 -14.60 -17.14
N LEU A 621 30.76 -13.89 -18.13
CA LEU A 621 29.51 -13.15 -17.97
C LEU A 621 28.33 -14.10 -18.12
N ILE A 622 27.44 -14.11 -17.13
CA ILE A 622 26.20 -14.89 -17.09
C ILE A 622 25.07 -13.94 -17.48
N ASP A 623 24.60 -14.06 -18.71
CA ASP A 623 23.49 -13.26 -19.22
C ASP A 623 22.22 -14.12 -19.26
N TRP A 624 21.28 -13.77 -18.39
CA TRP A 624 19.99 -14.45 -18.24
C TRP A 624 18.83 -13.47 -18.53
N ARG A 625 19.07 -12.47 -19.38
CA ARG A 625 18.12 -11.39 -19.71
C ARG A 625 16.73 -11.90 -20.09
N ASP A 626 16.60 -13.03 -20.79
CA ASP A 626 15.30 -13.62 -21.14
C ASP A 626 14.47 -13.96 -19.88
N ALA A 627 15.10 -14.52 -18.85
CA ALA A 627 14.42 -14.86 -17.59
C ALA A 627 14.36 -13.68 -16.60
N ALA A 628 15.30 -12.74 -16.69
CA ALA A 628 15.32 -11.51 -15.90
C ALA A 628 14.33 -10.44 -16.40
N ASN A 629 13.93 -10.49 -17.68
CA ASN A 629 13.05 -9.52 -18.32
C ASN A 629 11.54 -9.88 -18.22
N HIS A 630 11.15 -10.57 -17.14
CA HIS A 630 9.76 -10.89 -16.83
C HIS A 630 9.27 -10.11 -15.62
N LEU A 631 7.98 -10.23 -15.29
CA LEU A 631 7.45 -9.71 -14.02
C LEU A 631 8.33 -10.21 -12.87
N TYR A 632 8.62 -9.32 -11.90
CA TYR A 632 9.57 -9.60 -10.83
C TYR A 632 9.38 -10.96 -10.17
N ALA A 633 8.13 -11.30 -9.83
CA ALA A 633 7.79 -12.56 -9.19
C ALA A 633 8.15 -13.80 -10.05
N ILE A 634 8.04 -13.71 -11.37
CA ILE A 634 8.47 -14.74 -12.32
C ILE A 634 10.01 -14.83 -12.30
N SER A 635 10.70 -13.69 -12.40
CA SER A 635 12.17 -13.65 -12.36
C SER A 635 12.74 -14.16 -11.04
N VAL A 636 12.08 -13.89 -9.90
CA VAL A 636 12.39 -14.47 -8.59
C VAL A 636 12.29 -15.99 -8.61
N LYS A 637 11.25 -16.56 -9.23
CA LYS A 637 11.14 -18.03 -9.40
C LYS A 637 12.12 -18.61 -10.43
N SER A 638 12.53 -17.83 -11.42
CA SER A 638 13.56 -18.24 -12.39
C SER A 638 14.95 -18.29 -11.77
N ALA A 639 15.26 -17.42 -10.80
CA ALA A 639 16.61 -17.28 -10.24
C ALA A 639 17.24 -18.60 -9.73
N PRO A 640 16.54 -19.46 -8.95
CA PRO A 640 17.09 -20.77 -8.58
C PRO A 640 17.37 -21.70 -9.77
N LEU A 641 16.56 -21.64 -10.83
CA LEU A 641 16.74 -22.47 -12.02
C LEU A 641 17.89 -21.98 -12.89
N VAL A 642 18.05 -20.66 -13.04
CA VAL A 642 19.25 -20.05 -13.63
C VAL A 642 20.50 -20.47 -12.85
N SER A 643 20.42 -20.45 -11.51
CA SER A 643 21.53 -20.85 -10.65
C SER A 643 21.95 -22.30 -10.84
N GLN A 644 21.00 -23.21 -11.06
CA GLN A 644 21.30 -24.61 -11.40
C GLN A 644 22.03 -24.73 -12.74
N ARG A 645 21.66 -23.93 -13.75
CA ARG A 645 22.38 -23.90 -15.03
C ARG A 645 23.81 -23.39 -14.89
N VAL A 646 24.01 -22.34 -14.11
CA VAL A 646 25.35 -21.81 -13.80
C VAL A 646 26.18 -22.89 -13.09
N ALA A 647 25.60 -23.58 -12.11
CA ALA A 647 26.26 -24.69 -11.42
C ALA A 647 26.59 -25.87 -12.35
N PHE A 648 25.74 -26.19 -13.33
CA PHE A 648 26.06 -27.19 -14.35
C PHE A 648 27.28 -26.78 -15.19
N LEU A 649 27.39 -25.51 -15.59
CA LEU A 649 28.60 -25.03 -16.27
C LEU A 649 29.83 -25.13 -15.36
N ILE A 650 29.73 -24.69 -14.10
CA ILE A 650 30.84 -24.77 -13.13
C ILE A 650 31.32 -26.21 -12.98
N ASN A 651 30.39 -27.15 -12.74
CA ASN A 651 30.69 -28.57 -12.56
C ASN A 651 31.31 -29.17 -13.83
N PHE A 652 30.81 -28.79 -15.00
CA PHE A 652 31.36 -29.20 -16.29
C PHE A 652 32.80 -28.71 -16.48
N LEU A 653 33.08 -27.43 -16.19
CA LEU A 653 34.41 -26.84 -16.31
C LEU A 653 35.38 -27.39 -15.25
N GLU A 654 34.92 -27.66 -14.04
CA GLU A 654 35.72 -28.29 -12.99
C GLU A 654 36.17 -29.69 -13.43
N LYS A 655 35.21 -30.51 -13.89
CA LYS A 655 35.45 -31.90 -14.27
C LYS A 655 36.32 -32.04 -15.52
N ASN A 656 36.12 -31.17 -16.52
CA ASN A 656 36.67 -31.40 -17.86
C ASN A 656 37.68 -30.33 -18.32
N ALA A 657 37.70 -29.17 -17.67
CA ALA A 657 38.53 -28.03 -18.06
C ALA A 657 39.44 -27.52 -16.92
N ASN A 658 39.58 -28.27 -15.83
CA ASN A 658 40.43 -27.97 -14.68
C ASN A 658 40.14 -26.59 -14.03
N LEU A 659 38.87 -26.18 -13.95
CA LEU A 659 38.48 -25.05 -13.12
C LEU A 659 38.81 -25.37 -11.65
N ASP A 660 39.50 -24.46 -10.96
CA ASP A 660 39.82 -24.57 -9.52
C ASP A 660 38.76 -23.84 -8.67
N PRO A 661 37.91 -24.55 -7.90
CA PRO A 661 36.90 -23.95 -7.04
C PRO A 661 37.48 -22.99 -6.00
N ASN A 662 38.73 -23.22 -5.55
CA ASN A 662 39.41 -22.40 -4.54
C ASN A 662 39.92 -21.05 -5.08
N LYS A 663 39.90 -20.87 -6.41
CA LYS A 663 40.26 -19.62 -7.09
C LYS A 663 39.09 -19.01 -7.86
N THR A 664 37.88 -19.53 -7.66
CA THR A 664 36.67 -19.11 -8.34
C THR A 664 35.83 -18.21 -7.46
N ALA A 665 35.34 -17.10 -8.01
CA ALA A 665 34.34 -16.25 -7.37
C ALA A 665 33.11 -16.09 -8.26
N ILE A 666 31.95 -15.91 -7.63
CA ILE A 666 30.69 -15.58 -8.33
C ILE A 666 30.18 -14.24 -7.79
N ILE A 667 30.01 -13.27 -8.69
CA ILE A 667 29.64 -11.89 -8.37
C ILE A 667 28.26 -11.62 -8.96
N GLY A 668 27.35 -11.09 -8.15
CA GLY A 668 26.00 -10.78 -8.60
C GLY A 668 25.46 -9.50 -7.97
N HIS A 669 24.79 -8.68 -8.78
CA HIS A 669 24.09 -7.47 -8.35
C HIS A 669 22.59 -7.69 -8.22
N SER A 670 21.94 -7.05 -7.25
CA SER A 670 20.48 -7.05 -7.10
C SER A 670 19.90 -8.48 -7.03
N LEU A 671 18.95 -8.83 -7.89
CA LEU A 671 18.42 -10.20 -8.01
C LEU A 671 19.51 -11.22 -8.41
N GLY A 672 20.53 -10.77 -9.15
CA GLY A 672 21.70 -11.55 -9.55
C GLY A 672 22.59 -11.95 -8.38
N ALA A 673 22.54 -11.23 -7.25
CA ALA A 673 23.24 -11.65 -6.03
C ALA A 673 22.73 -13.01 -5.52
N HIS A 674 21.40 -13.23 -5.60
CA HIS A 674 20.79 -14.53 -5.29
C HIS A 674 21.21 -15.60 -6.30
N VAL A 675 21.25 -15.25 -7.59
CA VAL A 675 21.76 -16.16 -8.63
C VAL A 675 23.20 -16.57 -8.32
N ALA A 676 24.06 -15.61 -7.96
CA ALA A 676 25.45 -15.86 -7.64
C ALA A 676 25.62 -16.81 -6.45
N SER A 677 24.93 -16.53 -5.34
CA SER A 677 25.01 -17.34 -4.12
C SER A 677 24.44 -18.74 -4.30
N LEU A 678 23.25 -18.86 -4.90
CA LEU A 678 22.63 -20.17 -5.14
C LEU A 678 23.43 -21.00 -6.16
N SER A 679 24.10 -20.37 -7.12
CA SER A 679 25.00 -21.07 -8.05
C SER A 679 26.18 -21.71 -7.31
N ALA A 680 26.78 -21.00 -6.35
CA ALA A 680 27.84 -21.53 -5.50
C ALA A 680 27.34 -22.69 -4.62
N ARG A 681 26.11 -22.57 -4.10
CA ARG A 681 25.45 -23.63 -3.32
C ARG A 681 25.20 -24.90 -4.15
N PHE A 682 24.78 -24.76 -5.41
CA PHE A 682 24.46 -25.89 -6.28
C PHE A 682 25.69 -26.49 -6.98
N ALA A 683 26.85 -25.83 -6.93
CA ALA A 683 28.10 -26.40 -7.40
C ALA A 683 28.50 -27.61 -6.54
N THR A 684 29.17 -28.59 -7.16
CA THR A 684 29.59 -29.83 -6.49
C THR A 684 30.65 -29.54 -5.45
N SER A 685 31.64 -28.72 -5.82
CA SER A 685 32.68 -28.25 -4.94
C SER A 685 32.33 -26.90 -4.34
N LYS A 686 32.71 -26.69 -3.08
CA LYS A 686 32.46 -25.42 -2.39
C LYS A 686 33.32 -24.31 -2.99
N ILE A 687 32.67 -23.32 -3.60
CA ILE A 687 33.32 -22.18 -4.26
C ILE A 687 33.99 -21.26 -3.23
N ALA A 688 35.14 -20.69 -3.59
CA ALA A 688 35.91 -19.84 -2.68
C ALA A 688 35.14 -18.59 -2.23
N GLU A 689 34.46 -17.93 -3.16
CA GLU A 689 33.93 -16.60 -2.89
C GLU A 689 32.60 -16.33 -3.62
N VAL A 690 31.68 -15.71 -2.90
CA VAL A 690 30.51 -15.03 -3.48
C VAL A 690 30.58 -13.56 -3.09
N ILE A 691 30.44 -12.67 -4.07
CA ILE A 691 30.29 -11.23 -3.85
C ILE A 691 28.86 -10.84 -4.22
N ALA A 692 28.10 -10.47 -3.20
CA ALA A 692 26.69 -10.14 -3.30
C ALA A 692 26.53 -8.60 -3.21
N LEU A 693 26.30 -7.96 -4.35
CA LEU A 693 26.24 -6.51 -4.50
C LEU A 693 24.78 -6.05 -4.34
N ASP A 694 24.49 -5.40 -3.21
CA ASP A 694 23.17 -4.94 -2.76
C ASP A 694 22.03 -5.93 -3.07
N PRO A 695 22.02 -7.13 -2.46
CA PRO A 695 21.09 -8.20 -2.80
C PRO A 695 19.63 -7.75 -2.65
N ALA A 696 18.76 -8.06 -3.60
CA ALA A 696 17.38 -7.57 -3.57
C ALA A 696 16.58 -8.11 -2.36
N ALA A 697 15.89 -7.22 -1.62
CA ALA A 697 15.07 -7.59 -0.46
C ALA A 697 13.68 -8.14 -0.81
N PRO A 698 12.93 -7.57 -1.77
CA PRO A 698 11.57 -8.01 -2.01
C PRO A 698 11.46 -9.49 -2.39
N LEU A 699 10.57 -10.22 -1.72
CA LEU A 699 10.41 -11.68 -1.82
C LEU A 699 11.62 -12.53 -1.36
N PHE A 700 12.66 -11.93 -0.77
CA PHE A 700 13.83 -12.63 -0.22
C PHE A 700 14.15 -12.32 1.24
N GLU A 701 13.87 -11.12 1.76
CA GLU A 701 14.29 -10.69 3.11
C GLU A 701 13.90 -11.69 4.22
N THR A 702 12.74 -12.34 4.10
CA THR A 702 12.25 -13.33 5.08
C THR A 702 12.66 -14.76 4.76
N ASN A 703 13.28 -15.01 3.60
CA ASN A 703 13.62 -16.37 3.16
C ASN A 703 14.80 -16.92 3.96
N GLY A 704 14.86 -18.25 4.07
CA GLY A 704 15.91 -18.96 4.79
C GLY A 704 17.13 -19.29 3.93
N PRO A 705 18.15 -19.93 4.52
CA PRO A 705 19.28 -20.49 3.79
C PRO A 705 18.82 -21.41 2.64
N GLY A 706 19.29 -21.15 1.42
CA GLY A 706 18.96 -21.95 0.23
C GLY A 706 17.86 -21.41 -0.66
N GLU A 707 17.22 -20.34 -0.24
CA GLU A 707 16.22 -19.63 -1.02
C GLU A 707 16.66 -18.20 -1.36
N ARG A 708 17.81 -17.76 -0.84
CA ARG A 708 18.45 -16.46 -1.06
C ARG A 708 19.96 -16.53 -0.83
N VAL A 709 20.64 -15.37 -0.88
CA VAL A 709 22.05 -15.26 -0.46
C VAL A 709 22.17 -15.68 0.99
N ASP A 710 23.12 -16.58 1.29
CA ASP A 710 23.41 -17.00 2.65
C ASP A 710 24.90 -17.32 2.83
N LYS A 711 25.45 -16.99 4.00
CA LYS A 711 26.84 -17.23 4.39
C LYS A 711 27.33 -18.67 4.21
N SER A 712 26.43 -19.66 4.17
CA SER A 712 26.80 -21.07 4.00
C SER A 712 27.11 -21.46 2.55
N ASP A 713 26.70 -20.66 1.56
CA ASP A 713 26.70 -21.03 0.14
C ASP A 713 28.11 -21.07 -0.49
N ALA A 714 29.10 -20.36 0.07
CA ALA A 714 30.51 -20.39 -0.37
C ALA A 714 31.45 -20.49 0.85
N ILE A 715 32.76 -20.60 0.61
CA ILE A 715 33.75 -20.52 1.71
C ILE A 715 33.66 -19.15 2.38
N LEU A 716 33.53 -18.10 1.58
CA LEU A 716 33.33 -16.72 2.04
C LEU A 716 32.26 -16.06 1.18
N VAL A 717 31.26 -15.47 1.84
CA VAL A 717 30.21 -14.68 1.19
C VAL A 717 30.34 -13.24 1.66
N GLN A 718 30.76 -12.34 0.78
CA GLN A 718 30.85 -10.92 1.07
C GLN A 718 29.63 -10.20 0.52
N VAL A 719 28.97 -9.41 1.35
CA VAL A 719 27.79 -8.62 0.97
C VAL A 719 28.12 -7.14 1.09
N ILE A 720 27.81 -6.37 0.05
CA ILE A 720 27.98 -4.90 0.04
C ILE A 720 26.58 -4.28 0.00
N HIS A 721 26.15 -3.71 1.12
CA HIS A 721 24.83 -3.12 1.33
C HIS A 721 24.86 -1.62 1.04
N THR A 722 24.10 -1.15 0.06
CA THR A 722 24.09 0.27 -0.32
C THR A 722 22.71 0.90 -0.36
N CYS A 723 21.62 0.12 -0.45
CA CYS A 723 20.24 0.63 -0.48
C CYS A 723 19.26 -0.16 0.42
N THR A 724 19.64 -0.43 1.67
CA THR A 724 18.87 -1.29 2.60
C THR A 724 17.56 -0.70 3.15
N LYS A 725 17.24 0.54 2.77
CA LYS A 725 16.03 1.23 3.21
C LYS A 725 14.77 0.76 2.46
N PHE A 726 14.93 0.34 1.21
CA PHE A 726 13.80 -0.02 0.33
C PHE A 726 14.10 -1.16 -0.66
N VAL A 727 15.31 -1.26 -1.22
CA VAL A 727 15.61 -2.18 -2.33
C VAL A 727 16.48 -3.36 -1.90
N GLY A 728 17.58 -3.09 -1.18
CA GLY A 728 18.55 -4.10 -0.76
C GLY A 728 18.20 -4.77 0.58
N ILE A 729 18.68 -6.00 0.79
CA ILE A 729 18.48 -6.75 2.04
C ILE A 729 19.13 -6.00 3.21
N LYS A 730 18.39 -5.81 4.29
CA LYS A 730 18.89 -5.10 5.49
C LYS A 730 19.70 -6.02 6.39
N SER A 731 19.25 -7.25 6.55
CA SER A 731 19.87 -8.24 7.43
C SER A 731 21.31 -8.55 7.01
N ALA A 732 22.19 -8.81 7.99
CA ALA A 732 23.52 -9.34 7.72
C ALA A 732 23.39 -10.82 7.35
N ILE A 733 23.67 -11.15 6.09
CA ILE A 733 23.42 -12.47 5.49
C ILE A 733 24.69 -13.14 4.95
N GLY A 734 25.82 -12.43 4.94
CA GLY A 734 27.12 -12.92 4.49
C GLY A 734 27.96 -13.53 5.61
N THR A 735 29.15 -14.00 5.21
CA THR A 735 30.26 -14.18 6.16
C THR A 735 30.81 -12.82 6.58
N SER A 736 30.86 -11.86 5.65
CA SER A 736 31.19 -10.48 5.93
C SER A 736 30.20 -9.53 5.25
N ASP A 737 29.62 -8.61 6.01
CA ASP A 737 28.60 -7.67 5.52
C ASP A 737 29.12 -6.24 5.69
N PHE A 738 29.31 -5.54 4.58
CA PHE A 738 29.80 -4.16 4.54
C PHE A 738 28.65 -3.19 4.28
N TYR A 739 28.51 -2.19 5.14
CA TYR A 739 27.51 -1.13 5.07
C TYR A 739 28.23 0.22 4.84
N PRO A 740 28.76 0.49 3.63
CA PRO A 740 29.31 1.79 3.28
C PRO A 740 28.30 2.89 3.58
N ASN A 741 28.76 3.91 4.29
CA ASN A 741 27.98 5.06 4.75
C ASN A 741 26.79 4.73 5.65
N GLY A 742 26.71 3.51 6.19
CA GLY A 742 25.58 3.00 6.94
C GLY A 742 24.64 2.11 6.12
N GLY A 743 24.89 1.97 4.81
CA GLY A 743 24.22 1.02 3.91
C GLY A 743 22.79 1.36 3.50
N GLU A 744 22.26 2.51 3.92
CA GLU A 744 20.92 2.99 3.53
C GLU A 744 20.99 4.08 2.45
N GLU A 745 21.78 5.12 2.69
CA GLU A 745 21.91 6.28 1.80
C GLU A 745 23.40 6.50 1.48
N GLN A 746 23.70 6.82 0.22
CA GLN A 746 25.07 6.97 -0.25
C GLN A 746 25.40 8.42 -0.60
N PRO A 747 26.60 8.93 -0.25
CA PRO A 747 27.04 10.25 -0.63
C PRO A 747 26.92 10.47 -2.15
N GLY A 748 26.42 11.65 -2.54
CA GLY A 748 26.17 12.01 -3.94
C GLY A 748 24.83 11.55 -4.52
N CYS A 749 24.06 10.70 -3.82
CA CYS A 749 22.76 10.20 -4.32
C CYS A 749 21.56 11.07 -3.90
N GLY A 750 21.72 11.95 -2.91
CA GLY A 750 20.60 12.68 -2.29
C GLY A 750 19.86 11.84 -1.22
N PRO A 751 18.96 12.46 -0.45
CA PRO A 751 18.28 11.79 0.66
C PRO A 751 17.18 10.85 0.16
N ILE A 752 16.98 9.72 0.86
CA ILE A 752 15.92 8.76 0.58
C ILE A 752 14.90 8.82 1.73
N LYS A 753 13.97 9.77 1.68
CA LYS A 753 13.00 10.04 2.77
C LYS A 753 11.73 9.19 2.66
N TRP A 754 11.37 8.75 1.46
CA TRP A 754 10.18 7.95 1.19
C TRP A 754 10.39 7.14 -0.11
N ILE A 755 9.52 6.15 -0.35
CA ILE A 755 9.67 5.22 -1.47
C ILE A 755 9.58 5.88 -2.86
N GLY A 756 9.16 7.15 -2.95
CA GLY A 756 9.19 7.92 -4.20
C GLY A 756 10.51 8.65 -4.48
N ASP A 757 11.54 8.51 -3.65
CA ASP A 757 12.86 9.09 -3.95
C ASP A 757 13.66 8.17 -4.91
N VAL A 758 13.04 7.81 -6.04
CA VAL A 758 13.52 6.83 -7.03
C VAL A 758 14.96 7.08 -7.46
N GLU A 759 15.30 8.31 -7.80
CA GLU A 759 16.64 8.64 -8.31
C GLU A 759 17.71 8.41 -7.24
N ALA A 760 17.40 8.77 -5.99
CA ALA A 760 18.30 8.57 -4.86
C ALA A 760 18.45 7.08 -4.53
N MET A 761 17.35 6.32 -4.56
CA MET A 761 17.38 4.87 -4.40
C MET A 761 18.14 4.17 -5.53
N ARG A 762 17.96 4.59 -6.78
CA ARG A 762 18.67 4.06 -7.96
C ARG A 762 20.16 4.27 -7.81
N CYS A 763 20.55 5.51 -7.55
CA CYS A 763 21.94 5.86 -7.33
C CYS A 763 22.54 5.02 -6.19
N ALA A 764 21.83 4.90 -5.07
CA ALA A 764 22.27 4.10 -3.92
C ALA A 764 22.37 2.60 -4.24
N HIS A 765 21.43 2.02 -4.97
CA HIS A 765 21.44 0.60 -5.36
C HIS A 765 22.69 0.27 -6.21
N SER A 766 22.93 1.06 -7.26
CA SER A 766 24.09 0.90 -8.16
C SER A 766 25.44 1.23 -7.51
N ARG A 767 25.49 1.86 -6.32
CA ARG A 767 26.77 2.12 -5.64
C ARG A 767 27.54 0.86 -5.28
N SER A 768 26.85 -0.24 -5.01
CA SER A 768 27.49 -1.50 -4.67
C SER A 768 28.43 -1.98 -5.79
N GLU A 769 27.97 -1.91 -7.04
CA GLU A 769 28.79 -2.18 -8.22
C GLU A 769 29.93 -1.18 -8.38
N MET A 770 29.64 0.13 -8.27
CA MET A 770 30.66 1.17 -8.44
C MET A 770 31.79 1.06 -7.41
N TYR A 771 31.44 0.83 -6.14
CA TYR A 771 32.43 0.63 -5.07
C TYR A 771 33.23 -0.66 -5.31
N TYR A 772 32.58 -1.73 -5.75
CA TYR A 772 33.28 -2.97 -6.06
C TYR A 772 34.24 -2.82 -7.24
N ILE A 773 33.80 -2.19 -8.34
CA ILE A 773 34.64 -1.88 -9.51
C ILE A 773 35.89 -1.07 -9.10
N GLU A 774 35.71 0.00 -8.32
CA GLU A 774 36.84 0.78 -7.84
C GLU A 774 37.73 -0.02 -6.90
N SER A 775 37.16 -0.84 -6.00
CA SER A 775 37.93 -1.68 -5.08
C SER A 775 38.85 -2.68 -5.79
N ILE A 776 38.46 -3.19 -6.97
CA ILE A 776 39.30 -4.09 -7.77
C ILE A 776 40.61 -3.40 -8.19
N THR A 777 40.53 -2.12 -8.58
CA THR A 777 41.68 -1.31 -9.02
C THR A 777 42.37 -0.57 -7.87
N ASN A 778 41.70 -0.42 -6.73
CA ASN A 778 42.20 0.18 -5.50
C ASN A 778 41.93 -0.73 -4.29
N PRO A 779 42.68 -1.85 -4.16
CA PRO A 779 42.38 -2.92 -3.19
C PRO A 779 42.48 -2.51 -1.72
N THR A 780 43.15 -1.39 -1.44
CA THR A 780 43.30 -0.85 -0.08
C THR A 780 42.41 0.35 0.20
N GLY A 781 41.67 0.84 -0.79
CA GLY A 781 40.95 2.11 -0.72
C GLY A 781 39.65 2.10 0.09
N PHE A 782 39.06 0.92 0.28
CA PHE A 782 37.81 0.73 1.02
C PHE A 782 38.04 -0.04 2.32
N ARG A 783 38.89 0.51 3.18
CA ARG A 783 39.24 -0.08 4.46
C ARG A 783 38.09 0.06 5.47
N ALA A 784 37.77 -1.02 6.17
CA ALA A 784 36.86 -1.03 7.31
C ALA A 784 37.53 -1.72 8.51
N ARG A 785 38.10 -0.93 9.42
CA ARG A 785 39.01 -1.41 10.49
C ARG A 785 40.24 -2.10 9.90
N ASP A 786 40.39 -3.41 10.08
CA ASP A 786 41.56 -4.18 9.66
C ASP A 786 41.29 -5.07 8.44
N VAL A 787 40.13 -4.89 7.80
CA VAL A 787 39.72 -5.62 6.61
C VAL A 787 39.33 -4.66 5.48
N PHE A 788 39.26 -5.18 4.25
CA PHE A 788 38.95 -4.40 3.06
C PHE A 788 37.64 -4.86 2.40
N MET A 789 36.82 -3.89 2.00
CA MET A 789 35.62 -4.15 1.21
C MET A 789 36.00 -4.33 -0.27
N GLY A 790 35.51 -5.40 -0.90
CA GLY A 790 35.78 -5.75 -2.28
C GLY A 790 37.23 -6.18 -2.54
N GLY A 791 37.75 -5.79 -3.70
CA GLY A 791 39.11 -6.10 -4.14
C GLY A 791 39.20 -7.23 -5.18
N PRO A 792 40.36 -7.39 -5.82
CA PRO A 792 40.60 -8.47 -6.78
C PRO A 792 40.83 -9.85 -6.11
N SER A 793 41.18 -9.82 -4.83
CA SER A 793 41.52 -10.98 -4.00
C SER A 793 40.77 -10.94 -2.68
N ILE A 794 40.34 -12.12 -2.25
CA ILE A 794 39.59 -12.34 -1.02
C ILE A 794 40.32 -11.89 0.25
N ASP A 795 39.64 -11.14 1.11
CA ASP A 795 40.09 -10.86 2.47
C ASP A 795 39.56 -11.94 3.42
N ARG A 796 40.39 -12.95 3.70
CA ARG A 796 40.01 -14.08 4.56
C ARG A 796 39.78 -13.71 6.02
N ASN A 797 40.20 -12.51 6.45
CA ASN A 797 40.00 -12.05 7.81
C ASN A 797 38.65 -11.34 7.98
N ALA A 798 37.95 -11.01 6.89
CA ALA A 798 36.62 -10.42 6.92
C ALA A 798 35.58 -11.44 7.42
N ASN A 799 35.13 -11.26 8.66
CA ASN A 799 34.09 -12.07 9.29
C ASN A 799 33.27 -11.22 10.27
N GLY A 800 32.02 -10.93 9.92
CA GLY A 800 31.11 -10.07 10.68
C GLY A 800 30.67 -8.83 9.90
N THR A 801 30.16 -7.85 10.64
CA THR A 801 29.56 -6.64 10.05
C THR A 801 30.49 -5.44 10.16
N TYR A 802 30.60 -4.69 9.07
CA TYR A 802 31.55 -3.59 8.92
C TYR A 802 30.84 -2.35 8.37
N THR A 803 31.31 -1.18 8.81
CA THR A 803 30.88 0.12 8.30
C THR A 803 32.11 0.93 7.92
N LEU A 804 32.04 1.66 6.81
CA LEU A 804 33.07 2.56 6.32
C LEU A 804 32.43 3.81 5.71
N LYS A 805 33.22 4.83 5.41
CA LYS A 805 32.78 6.04 4.70
C LYS A 805 33.37 6.06 3.30
N THR A 806 32.64 6.64 2.35
CA THR A 806 33.11 6.86 0.97
C THR A 806 32.89 8.32 0.57
N ALA A 807 33.57 8.77 -0.48
CA ALA A 807 33.27 10.05 -1.12
C ALA A 807 31.93 10.01 -1.90
N SER A 808 31.46 11.18 -2.34
CA SER A 808 30.26 11.34 -3.17
C SER A 808 30.50 11.14 -4.66
N GLU A 809 31.75 11.20 -5.12
CA GLU A 809 32.15 11.06 -6.51
C GLU A 809 33.42 10.21 -6.59
N SER A 810 33.68 9.61 -7.75
CA SER A 810 34.87 8.80 -7.98
C SER A 810 36.13 9.69 -7.98
N PRO A 811 37.24 9.27 -7.36
CA PRO A 811 37.40 8.03 -6.58
C PRO A 811 36.62 8.09 -5.26
N PHE A 812 35.81 7.06 -5.01
CA PHE A 812 34.99 6.91 -3.80
C PHE A 812 35.80 6.50 -2.58
N ALA A 813 36.92 5.80 -2.79
CA ALA A 813 37.84 5.37 -1.75
C ALA A 813 38.40 6.57 -0.96
N LEU A 814 38.42 6.46 0.37
CA LEU A 814 38.96 7.48 1.27
C LEU A 814 40.25 7.06 1.98
N GLY A 815 40.62 5.77 1.92
CA GLY A 815 41.80 5.20 2.60
C GLY A 815 41.52 4.64 3.99
#